data_AF-A0A1A9ADT3-F1
#
_entry.id   AF-A0A1A9ADT3-F1
#
_cell.length_a   1.000
_cell.length_b   1.000
_cell.length_c   1.000
_cell.angle_alpha   90.00
_cell.angle_beta   90.00
_cell.angle_gamma   90.00
#
_symmetry.space_group_name_H-M   'P 1'
#
loop_
_entity.id
_entity.type
_entity.pdbx_description
1 polymer ?
#
loop_
_entity_poly.entity_id
_entity_poly.type
_entity_poly.pdbx_seq_one_letter_code
_entity_poly.pdbx_strand_id
1 'polypeptide(L)'
;MRNLDLTRRLFGAVDVLRGVMDVATGVRVVSAVLVLKWASEHTDALTVPDVSRWGRLTASAENSLADALDQAMTALAVSNPDFFGDFFHHIVRDKRIGDLEARSLIAIIDEIPVGGGGHESADVAGPLYEQMLARLADDNRHSEFATPYSVIQLMISLANPQVGNSVYDPCAGTGGLLAAAEAFVADRTGQHNALRIFGQEVNVETSQVARLNLTLHGLSDVSLLVGNVLTNPGHLSDSERLEKFDRVVTHPPFGMRYVPEKLAFPEQTRYGHSRSADLMFVQHVLASLATDGTGVIVVPNGALFRGGAEGRIRRAMVQDGVIAAVISIGRNVFPGTSIPASLLVVNSGGTTRANKPDVFFINAEHEVDSTRSRSHLAPRHVEKIATAFSERREIPGFSRWVSVEEIATKEFSLNIGDYVSPIAPPRAKLSINGLLAGEVPIEEVEAQVDRLNAFGIELNELFVPGRPGYLELALDGYDVIAETISALAAPRSTEFVTAAEGWFHKFQQELILLADRPVAAVREHFAGQFNQALGHTSRILNDEHLAGLFVDWWAANQEGLNQLRRPDGGPGALTPGTRAAVFDRIREDLSARARKLLAQQQGQLVDVYRAWSDQYMTSLAELAHRQTKASNRLAERLHDLGYEWPRGG
;
A
#
# COMPACT_ATOMS: atom_id res chain seq x y z
N MET A 1 11.46 14.02 -18.09
CA MET A 1 12.09 12.68 -17.85
C MET A 1 11.20 11.93 -16.88
N ARG A 2 11.04 10.60 -17.02
CA ARG A 2 10.13 9.85 -16.13
C ARG A 2 10.68 9.79 -14.69
N ASN A 3 9.85 9.81 -13.65
CA ASN A 3 10.25 9.59 -12.27
C ASN A 3 10.97 8.24 -12.14
N LEU A 4 10.48 7.18 -12.81
CA LEU A 4 11.17 5.89 -12.88
C LEU A 4 12.54 5.93 -13.61
N ASP A 5 12.73 6.85 -14.56
CA ASP A 5 14.01 7.07 -15.25
C ASP A 5 14.96 7.93 -14.39
N LEU A 6 14.44 8.93 -13.67
CA LEU A 6 15.17 9.74 -12.69
C LEU A 6 15.65 8.90 -11.51
N THR A 7 14.77 8.05 -11.00
CA THR A 7 15.05 7.05 -9.99
C THR A 7 16.15 6.10 -10.46
N ARG A 8 16.05 5.54 -11.68
CA ARG A 8 17.13 4.70 -12.23
C ARG A 8 18.46 5.45 -12.35
N ARG A 9 18.44 6.73 -12.73
CA ARG A 9 19.64 7.56 -12.79
C ARG A 9 20.23 7.81 -11.40
N LEU A 10 19.41 8.18 -10.42
CA LEU A 10 19.84 8.35 -9.03
C LEU A 10 20.46 7.06 -8.48
N PHE A 11 19.94 5.90 -8.85
CA PHE A 11 20.57 4.62 -8.52
C PHE A 11 21.86 4.36 -9.28
N GLY A 12 21.98 4.84 -10.52
CA GLY A 12 23.27 4.92 -11.20
C GLY A 12 24.30 5.69 -10.37
N ALA A 13 23.91 6.76 -9.68
CA ALA A 13 24.80 7.51 -8.78
C ALA A 13 25.23 6.66 -7.56
N VAL A 14 24.32 5.91 -6.95
CA VAL A 14 24.67 4.98 -5.86
C VAL A 14 25.58 3.86 -6.35
N ASP A 15 25.36 3.38 -7.58
CA ASP A 15 26.15 2.31 -8.21
C ASP A 15 27.59 2.74 -8.50
N VAL A 16 27.85 4.02 -8.78
CA VAL A 16 29.21 4.58 -8.90
C VAL A 16 30.02 4.35 -7.61
N LEU A 17 29.34 4.35 -6.46
CA LEU A 17 29.98 4.18 -5.16
C LEU A 17 30.08 2.71 -4.71
N ARG A 18 29.57 1.76 -5.51
CA ARG A 18 29.68 0.33 -5.19
C ARG A 18 31.13 -0.13 -5.27
N GLY A 19 31.59 -0.77 -4.20
CA GLY A 19 32.97 -1.25 -4.06
C GLY A 19 33.92 -0.23 -3.42
N VAL A 20 33.52 1.05 -3.35
CA VAL A 20 34.19 2.09 -2.56
C VAL A 20 33.65 2.12 -1.13
N MET A 21 32.34 1.96 -0.99
CA MET A 21 31.64 1.93 0.29
C MET A 21 30.43 0.98 0.24
N ASP A 22 29.84 0.69 1.40
CA ASP A 22 28.58 -0.04 1.48
C ASP A 22 27.41 0.81 0.95
N VAL A 23 26.30 0.14 0.62
CA VAL A 23 25.11 0.79 0.04
C VAL A 23 24.56 1.88 0.94
N ALA A 24 24.58 1.70 2.26
CA ALA A 24 24.02 2.67 3.19
C ALA A 24 24.84 3.96 3.22
N THR A 25 26.15 3.83 3.26
CA THR A 25 27.07 4.97 3.13
C THR A 25 26.93 5.64 1.75
N GLY A 26 26.81 4.86 0.68
CA GLY A 26 26.63 5.38 -0.69
C GLY A 26 25.34 6.21 -0.85
N VAL A 27 24.22 5.73 -0.31
CA VAL A 27 22.95 6.47 -0.32
C VAL A 27 23.07 7.79 0.47
N ARG A 28 23.79 7.80 1.60
CA ARG A 28 24.05 9.03 2.36
C ARG A 28 24.85 10.05 1.54
N VAL A 29 25.90 9.62 0.85
CA VAL A 29 26.68 10.50 -0.05
C VAL A 29 25.80 11.06 -1.17
N VAL A 30 25.04 10.20 -1.87
CA VAL A 30 24.16 10.64 -2.95
C VAL A 30 23.08 11.60 -2.43
N SER A 31 22.53 11.36 -1.24
CA SER A 31 21.63 12.29 -0.55
C SER A 31 22.28 13.65 -0.39
N ALA A 32 23.47 13.70 0.21
CA ALA A 32 24.22 14.91 0.46
C ALA A 32 24.47 15.73 -0.82
N VAL A 33 24.88 15.07 -1.91
CA VAL A 33 25.13 15.76 -3.20
C VAL A 33 23.83 16.25 -3.83
N LEU A 34 22.73 15.50 -3.72
CA LEU A 34 21.41 15.93 -4.19
C LEU A 34 20.95 17.21 -3.46
N VAL A 35 21.18 17.27 -2.15
CA VAL A 35 20.85 18.45 -1.33
C VAL A 35 21.71 19.64 -1.69
N LEU A 36 23.01 19.43 -1.92
CA LEU A 36 23.89 20.50 -2.36
C LEU A 36 23.37 21.15 -3.65
N LYS A 37 22.93 20.32 -4.61
CA LYS A 37 22.30 20.81 -5.84
C LYS A 37 21.01 21.57 -5.56
N TRP A 38 20.08 20.95 -4.82
CA TRP A 38 18.80 21.54 -4.48
C TRP A 38 18.96 22.89 -3.75
N ALA A 39 19.83 22.96 -2.75
CA ALA A 39 20.11 24.17 -1.96
C ALA A 39 20.65 25.30 -2.85
N SER A 40 21.50 24.97 -3.82
CA SER A 40 22.05 25.95 -4.76
C SER A 40 20.98 26.66 -5.60
N GLU A 41 19.82 26.03 -5.77
CA GLU A 41 18.68 26.54 -6.54
C GLU A 41 17.59 27.13 -5.63
N HIS A 42 17.69 26.95 -4.31
CA HIS A 42 16.74 27.40 -3.27
C HIS A 42 17.47 28.16 -2.15
N THR A 43 18.11 29.27 -2.52
CA THR A 43 18.89 30.10 -1.58
C THR A 43 18.04 30.84 -0.55
N ASP A 44 16.71 30.78 -0.67
CA ASP A 44 15.73 31.24 0.30
C ASP A 44 15.54 30.26 1.46
N ALA A 45 15.77 28.96 1.25
CA ALA A 45 15.61 27.92 2.26
C ALA A 45 16.87 27.69 3.11
N LEU A 46 18.06 27.87 2.53
CA LEU A 46 19.35 27.64 3.20
C LEU A 46 20.34 28.77 2.90
N THR A 47 21.23 29.04 3.85
CA THR A 47 22.39 29.91 3.61
C THR A 47 23.41 29.15 2.77
N VAL A 48 23.55 29.50 1.50
CA VAL A 48 24.45 28.79 0.56
C VAL A 48 25.69 29.63 0.25
N PRO A 49 26.88 29.25 0.77
CA PRO A 49 28.14 29.88 0.41
C PRO A 49 28.44 29.81 -1.08
N ASP A 50 29.22 30.76 -1.58
CA ASP A 50 29.58 30.79 -3.00
C ASP A 50 30.29 29.51 -3.46
N VAL A 51 31.18 28.96 -2.62
CA VAL A 51 31.87 27.67 -2.86
C VAL A 51 30.92 26.46 -2.90
N SER A 52 29.74 26.58 -2.30
CA SER A 52 28.71 25.52 -2.27
C SER A 52 27.74 25.61 -3.44
N ARG A 53 27.86 26.61 -4.32
CA ARG A 53 26.95 26.77 -5.46
C ARG A 53 27.23 25.72 -6.53
N TRP A 54 26.18 25.02 -6.97
CA TRP A 54 26.25 23.94 -7.95
C TRP A 54 26.98 24.36 -9.23
N GLY A 55 26.66 25.53 -9.78
CA GLY A 55 27.33 26.06 -10.97
C GLY A 55 28.84 26.31 -10.78
N ARG A 56 29.29 26.61 -9.56
CA ARG A 56 30.72 26.75 -9.24
C ARG A 56 31.40 25.39 -9.11
N LEU A 57 30.72 24.42 -8.51
CA LEU A 57 31.19 23.04 -8.42
C LEU A 57 31.36 22.40 -9.80
N THR A 58 30.37 22.54 -10.69
CA THR A 58 30.41 21.96 -12.05
C THR A 58 31.38 22.69 -12.98
N ALA A 59 31.65 23.98 -12.74
CA ALA A 59 32.64 24.77 -13.48
C ALA A 59 34.08 24.63 -12.94
N SER A 60 34.29 23.92 -11.83
CA SER A 60 35.61 23.75 -11.24
C SER A 60 36.53 22.93 -12.17
N ALA A 61 37.57 23.59 -12.68
CA ALA A 61 38.66 22.98 -13.42
C ALA A 61 39.90 22.73 -12.54
N GLU A 62 39.79 22.92 -11.21
CA GLU A 62 40.90 22.75 -10.27
C GLU A 62 41.30 21.27 -10.10
N ASN A 63 42.51 21.05 -9.59
CA ASN A 63 43.24 19.76 -9.66
C ASN A 63 42.56 18.55 -8.96
N SER A 64 41.48 18.75 -8.21
CA SER A 64 40.63 17.66 -7.69
C SER A 64 39.16 18.11 -7.53
N LEU A 65 38.25 17.41 -8.22
CA LEU A 65 36.81 17.61 -8.07
C LEU A 65 36.28 16.98 -6.77
N ALA A 66 36.94 15.93 -6.26
CA ALA A 66 36.62 15.36 -4.96
C ALA A 66 36.86 16.37 -3.83
N ASP A 67 38.00 17.08 -3.85
CA ASP A 67 38.31 18.13 -2.86
C ASP A 67 37.32 19.31 -2.97
N ALA A 68 36.93 19.69 -4.19
CA ALA A 68 35.95 20.76 -4.40
C ALA A 68 34.56 20.38 -3.87
N LEU A 69 34.12 19.14 -4.09
CA LEU A 69 32.87 18.62 -3.56
C LEU A 69 32.88 18.59 -2.03
N ASP A 70 33.99 18.14 -1.45
CA ASP A 70 34.20 18.11 0.01
C ASP A 70 34.11 19.52 0.62
N GLN A 71 34.80 20.49 0.02
CA GLN A 71 34.76 21.89 0.43
C GLN A 71 33.35 22.48 0.33
N ALA A 72 32.65 22.21 -0.77
CA ALA A 72 31.29 22.68 -1.01
C ALA A 72 30.30 22.17 0.04
N MET A 73 30.33 20.87 0.34
CA MET A 73 29.46 20.27 1.37
C MET A 73 29.84 20.74 2.78
N THR A 74 31.14 20.88 3.08
CA THR A 74 31.61 21.40 4.38
C THR A 74 31.06 22.79 4.63
N ALA A 75 31.21 23.69 3.66
CA ALA A 75 30.80 25.08 3.82
C ALA A 75 29.27 25.19 3.94
N LEU A 76 28.51 24.37 3.21
CA LEU A 76 27.05 24.31 3.33
C LEU A 76 26.63 23.85 4.73
N ALA A 77 27.25 22.80 5.26
CA ALA A 77 26.97 22.29 6.61
C ALA A 77 27.27 23.34 7.70
N VAL A 78 28.45 23.96 7.65
CA VAL A 78 28.89 24.98 8.62
C VAL A 78 27.99 26.21 8.59
N SER A 79 27.44 26.56 7.42
CA SER A 79 26.53 27.71 7.29
C SER A 79 25.11 27.43 7.76
N ASN A 80 24.74 26.16 7.96
CA ASN A 80 23.40 25.74 8.37
C ASN A 80 23.47 24.67 9.48
N PRO A 81 24.07 24.97 10.64
CA PRO A 81 24.34 23.99 11.70
C PRO A 81 23.04 23.40 12.28
N ASP A 82 21.97 24.19 12.38
CA ASP A 82 20.68 23.71 12.91
C ASP A 82 19.97 22.73 11.96
N PHE A 83 20.26 22.83 10.66
CA PHE A 83 19.65 21.98 9.65
C PHE A 83 20.40 20.66 9.50
N PHE A 84 21.72 20.71 9.39
CA PHE A 84 22.54 19.54 9.09
C PHE A 84 23.13 18.88 10.32
N GLY A 85 23.34 19.60 11.43
CA GLY A 85 24.07 19.09 12.60
C GLY A 85 25.37 18.37 12.16
N ASP A 86 25.54 17.13 12.64
CA ASP A 86 26.66 16.26 12.26
C ASP A 86 26.43 15.42 10.98
N PHE A 87 25.26 15.53 10.33
CA PHE A 87 24.89 14.70 9.16
C PHE A 87 25.96 14.70 8.06
N PHE A 88 26.43 15.90 7.72
CA PHE A 88 27.49 16.07 6.74
C PHE A 88 28.87 15.72 7.29
N HIS A 89 29.14 15.86 8.60
CA HIS A 89 30.49 15.66 9.13
C HIS A 89 31.05 14.25 8.90
N HIS A 90 30.19 13.23 8.80
CA HIS A 90 30.60 11.85 8.46
C HIS A 90 30.72 11.58 6.96
N ILE A 91 30.01 12.34 6.12
CA ILE A 91 30.00 12.22 4.66
C ILE A 91 31.16 13.02 4.04
N VAL A 92 31.41 14.21 4.60
CA VAL A 92 32.33 15.27 4.17
C VAL A 92 33.77 15.03 4.66
N ARG A 93 34.13 13.79 4.97
CA ARG A 93 35.51 13.41 5.35
C ARG A 93 35.92 12.06 4.80
N ASP A 94 35.07 11.46 3.97
CA ASP A 94 35.32 10.14 3.46
C ASP A 94 36.27 10.19 2.25
N LYS A 95 37.57 10.07 2.54
CA LYS A 95 38.65 10.06 1.54
C LYS A 95 38.57 8.93 0.52
N ARG A 96 37.59 8.02 0.64
CA ARG A 96 37.34 6.95 -0.34
C ARG A 96 36.71 7.48 -1.63
N ILE A 97 36.08 8.66 -1.62
CA ILE A 97 35.53 9.28 -2.83
C ILE A 97 36.68 9.91 -3.63
N GLY A 98 37.06 9.27 -4.73
CA GLY A 98 38.05 9.77 -5.66
C GLY A 98 37.45 10.71 -6.71
N ASP A 99 38.35 11.25 -7.52
CA ASP A 99 38.05 12.25 -8.55
C ASP A 99 37.18 11.69 -9.71
N LEU A 100 37.28 10.39 -9.96
CA LEU A 100 36.44 9.68 -10.95
C LEU A 100 35.01 9.54 -10.42
N GLU A 101 34.88 9.07 -9.18
CA GLU A 101 33.59 8.89 -8.51
C GLU A 101 32.86 10.23 -8.38
N ALA A 102 33.56 11.29 -7.93
CA ALA A 102 33.00 12.64 -7.84
C ALA A 102 32.51 13.16 -9.20
N ARG A 103 33.29 12.99 -10.28
CA ARG A 103 32.88 13.37 -11.65
C ARG A 103 31.62 12.64 -12.09
N SER A 104 31.57 11.33 -11.90
CA SER A 104 30.40 10.53 -12.28
C SER A 104 29.16 10.87 -11.46
N LEU A 105 29.30 11.05 -10.14
CA LEU A 105 28.21 11.48 -9.26
C LEU A 105 27.63 12.82 -9.68
N ILE A 106 28.49 13.83 -9.87
CA ILE A 106 28.07 15.18 -10.26
C ILE A 106 27.38 15.15 -11.62
N ALA A 107 27.94 14.45 -12.62
CA ALA A 107 27.33 14.34 -13.94
C ALA A 107 25.93 13.71 -13.90
N ILE A 108 25.74 12.66 -13.10
CA ILE A 108 24.43 12.00 -12.95
C ILE A 108 23.43 12.92 -12.26
N ILE A 109 23.84 13.58 -11.16
CA ILE A 109 22.97 14.46 -10.37
C ILE A 109 22.67 15.76 -11.12
N ASP A 110 23.57 16.23 -11.99
CA ASP A 110 23.36 17.42 -12.83
C ASP A 110 22.16 17.25 -13.79
N GLU A 111 21.89 16.03 -14.25
CA GLU A 111 20.73 15.74 -15.11
C GLU A 111 19.40 15.61 -14.35
N ILE A 112 19.42 15.57 -13.01
CA ILE A 112 18.19 15.48 -12.19
C ILE A 112 17.60 16.88 -12.04
N PRO A 113 16.38 17.17 -12.52
CA PRO A 113 15.78 18.49 -12.39
C PRO A 113 15.26 18.67 -10.96
N VAL A 114 16.17 19.04 -10.06
CA VAL A 114 15.83 19.56 -8.72
C VAL A 114 15.63 21.08 -8.73
N GLY A 115 15.72 21.70 -9.92
CA GLY A 115 15.68 23.13 -10.12
C GLY A 115 14.44 23.61 -10.86
N GLY A 116 13.93 24.75 -10.40
CA GLY A 116 12.73 25.43 -10.86
C GLY A 116 12.08 26.12 -9.67
N GLY A 117 11.93 27.45 -9.70
CA GLY A 117 11.30 28.15 -8.58
C GLY A 117 9.83 27.69 -8.40
N GLY A 118 9.42 27.44 -7.15
CA GLY A 118 8.05 27.08 -6.80
C GLY A 118 7.82 25.57 -6.57
N HIS A 119 6.55 25.18 -6.49
CA HIS A 119 6.11 23.83 -6.10
C HIS A 119 6.59 22.70 -7.04
N GLU A 120 6.88 23.01 -8.32
CA GLU A 120 7.29 22.01 -9.31
C GLU A 120 8.61 21.30 -8.97
N SER A 121 9.54 21.95 -8.24
CA SER A 121 10.78 21.31 -7.79
C SER A 121 10.52 20.34 -6.63
N ALA A 122 9.69 20.73 -5.66
CA ALA A 122 9.31 19.88 -4.53
C ALA A 122 8.59 18.60 -5.00
N ASP A 123 7.73 18.72 -6.01
CA ASP A 123 7.01 17.60 -6.63
C ASP A 123 7.94 16.58 -7.32
N VAL A 124 9.20 16.92 -7.58
CA VAL A 124 10.20 16.04 -8.17
C VAL A 124 11.21 15.55 -7.13
N ALA A 125 11.82 16.47 -6.38
CA ALA A 125 12.93 16.16 -5.48
C ALA A 125 12.48 15.28 -4.30
N GLY A 126 11.36 15.60 -3.67
CA GLY A 126 10.80 14.85 -2.54
C GLY A 126 10.50 13.39 -2.88
N PRO A 127 9.61 13.11 -3.85
CA PRO A 127 9.27 11.72 -4.23
C PRO A 127 10.46 10.91 -4.73
N LEU A 128 11.45 11.55 -5.35
CA LEU A 128 12.69 10.90 -5.77
C LEU A 128 13.54 10.51 -4.55
N TYR A 129 13.62 11.38 -3.55
CA TYR A 129 14.32 11.10 -2.30
C TYR A 129 13.64 9.99 -1.50
N GLU A 130 12.31 9.97 -1.40
CA GLU A 130 11.58 8.88 -0.73
C GLU A 130 11.84 7.51 -1.37
N GLN A 131 11.90 7.44 -2.70
CA GLN A 131 12.23 6.20 -3.40
C GLN A 131 13.64 5.72 -3.09
N MET A 132 14.59 6.64 -2.91
CA MET A 132 15.95 6.29 -2.49
C MET A 132 15.96 5.76 -1.05
N LEU A 133 15.24 6.42 -0.14
CA LEU A 133 15.08 5.95 1.25
C LEU A 133 14.41 4.58 1.34
N ALA A 134 13.37 4.34 0.54
CA ALA A 134 12.67 3.07 0.48
C ALA A 134 13.58 1.92 0.04
N ARG A 135 14.45 2.15 -0.95
CA ARG A 135 15.45 1.14 -1.36
C ARG A 135 16.54 0.91 -0.33
N LEU A 136 16.98 1.97 0.36
CA LEU A 136 17.93 1.82 1.45
C LEU A 136 17.40 0.89 2.54
N ALA A 137 16.11 1.01 2.84
CA ALA A 137 15.46 0.14 3.80
C ALA A 137 15.34 -1.31 3.33
N ASP A 138 15.22 -1.54 2.02
CA ASP A 138 15.17 -2.89 1.45
C ASP A 138 16.51 -3.63 1.54
N ASP A 139 17.64 -2.93 1.38
CA ASP A 139 18.99 -3.50 1.38
C ASP A 139 19.55 -3.67 2.80
N ASN A 140 19.20 -2.77 3.72
CA ASN A 140 19.61 -2.85 5.10
C ASN A 140 18.71 -3.83 5.87
N ARG A 141 19.17 -5.06 6.06
CA ARG A 141 18.54 -6.06 6.96
C ARG A 141 18.39 -5.61 8.43
N HIS A 142 18.83 -4.40 8.78
CA HIS A 142 18.75 -3.78 10.11
C HIS A 142 17.83 -2.55 10.16
N SER A 143 17.23 -2.09 9.04
CA SER A 143 16.21 -1.04 9.08
C SER A 143 14.85 -1.65 9.41
N GLU A 144 14.71 -2.16 10.63
CA GLU A 144 13.51 -2.86 11.11
C GLU A 144 12.24 -1.97 11.15
N PHE A 145 12.30 -0.71 10.69
CA PHE A 145 11.25 0.29 10.95
C PHE A 145 10.86 1.19 9.76
N ALA A 146 11.27 0.88 8.52
CA ALA A 146 10.76 1.62 7.37
C ALA A 146 9.32 1.19 7.06
N THR A 147 8.36 2.09 7.23
CA THR A 147 6.97 1.85 6.87
C THR A 147 6.85 1.75 5.34
N PRO A 148 6.29 0.66 4.78
CA PRO A 148 6.06 0.57 3.34
C PRO A 148 5.20 1.73 2.85
N TYR A 149 5.53 2.28 1.69
CA TYR A 149 4.79 3.42 1.12
C TYR A 149 3.29 3.16 1.00
N SER A 150 2.88 1.94 0.62
CA SER A 150 1.46 1.61 0.52
C SER A 150 0.74 1.52 1.88
N VAL A 151 1.46 1.20 2.97
CA VAL A 151 0.94 1.30 4.34
C VAL A 151 0.86 2.77 4.77
N ILE A 152 1.86 3.59 4.44
CA ILE A 152 1.82 5.04 4.67
C ILE A 152 0.57 5.65 4.01
N GLN A 153 0.34 5.37 2.72
CA GLN A 153 -0.83 5.86 1.99
C GLN A 153 -2.14 5.44 2.64
N LEU A 154 -2.23 4.19 3.11
CA LEU A 154 -3.39 3.71 3.86
C LEU A 154 -3.57 4.47 5.18
N MET A 155 -2.52 4.62 5.98
CA MET A 155 -2.58 5.33 7.26
C MET A 155 -3.04 6.78 7.09
N ILE A 156 -2.50 7.49 6.09
CA ILE A 156 -2.91 8.87 5.80
C ILE A 156 -4.35 8.92 5.29
N SER A 157 -4.79 7.96 4.47
CA SER A 157 -6.18 7.88 4.02
C SER A 157 -7.16 7.64 5.17
N LEU A 158 -6.78 6.83 6.17
CA LEU A 158 -7.57 6.60 7.38
C LEU A 158 -7.59 7.82 8.29
N ALA A 159 -6.47 8.54 8.41
CA ALA A 159 -6.38 9.77 9.19
C ALA A 159 -7.16 10.92 8.53
N ASN A 160 -7.17 10.99 7.20
CA ASN A 160 -7.85 12.00 6.40
C ASN A 160 -7.57 13.44 6.87
N PRO A 161 -6.29 13.89 6.84
CA PRO A 161 -5.93 15.27 7.20
C PRO A 161 -6.60 16.27 6.26
N GLN A 162 -6.97 17.43 6.80
CA GLN A 162 -7.58 18.55 6.09
C GLN A 162 -6.69 19.79 6.14
N VAL A 163 -6.91 20.74 5.24
CA VAL A 163 -6.22 22.05 5.27
C VAL A 163 -6.34 22.69 6.66
N GLY A 164 -5.21 23.17 7.18
CA GLY A 164 -5.08 23.79 8.50
C GLY A 164 -4.94 22.81 9.66
N ASN A 165 -5.11 21.49 9.44
CA ASN A 165 -4.89 20.50 10.49
C ASN A 165 -3.43 20.50 10.94
N SER A 166 -3.26 20.25 12.24
CA SER A 166 -1.99 19.86 12.84
C SER A 166 -1.82 18.34 12.75
N VAL A 167 -0.69 17.91 12.19
CA VAL A 167 -0.36 16.50 12.00
C VAL A 167 0.92 16.16 12.77
N TYR A 168 0.84 15.17 13.65
CA TYR A 168 1.94 14.77 14.51
C TYR A 168 2.35 13.31 14.31
N ASP A 169 3.66 13.06 14.19
CA ASP A 169 4.25 11.73 14.29
C ASP A 169 5.20 11.62 15.50
N PRO A 170 4.79 10.94 16.60
CA PRO A 170 5.63 10.72 17.77
C PRO A 170 6.84 9.78 17.57
N CYS A 171 6.92 9.08 16.44
CA CYS A 171 8.03 8.21 16.06
C CYS A 171 8.35 8.47 14.58
N ALA A 172 8.76 9.71 14.30
CA ALA A 172 8.79 10.29 12.96
C ALA A 172 9.68 9.53 11.96
N GLY A 173 10.67 8.77 12.42
CA GLY A 173 11.58 8.04 11.54
C GLY A 173 12.20 8.99 10.51
N THR A 174 12.11 8.66 9.22
CA THR A 174 12.58 9.49 8.11
C THR A 174 11.55 10.53 7.62
N GLY A 175 10.47 10.77 8.37
CA GLY A 175 9.45 11.77 8.05
C GLY A 175 8.47 11.39 6.93
N GLY A 176 8.49 10.15 6.43
CA GLY A 176 7.66 9.74 5.28
C GLY A 176 6.15 9.81 5.53
N LEU A 177 5.68 9.55 6.77
CA LEU A 177 4.27 9.74 7.12
C LEU A 177 3.85 11.22 7.03
N LEU A 178 4.70 12.13 7.49
CA LEU A 178 4.45 13.57 7.49
C LEU A 178 4.48 14.15 6.07
N ALA A 179 5.47 13.75 5.26
CA ALA A 179 5.54 14.12 3.84
C ALA A 179 4.31 13.64 3.06
N ALA A 180 3.89 12.38 3.27
CA ALA A 180 2.69 11.83 2.64
C ALA A 180 1.41 12.51 3.09
N ALA A 181 1.32 12.99 4.34
CA ALA A 181 0.18 13.76 4.82
C ALA A 181 0.02 15.09 4.05
N GLU A 182 1.12 15.81 3.82
CA GLU A 182 1.10 17.04 3.02
C GLU A 182 0.71 16.75 1.57
N ALA A 183 1.36 15.78 0.94
CA ALA A 183 1.06 15.37 -0.44
C ALA A 183 -0.43 14.99 -0.62
N PHE A 184 -1.01 14.29 0.36
CA PHE A 184 -2.41 13.90 0.36
C PHE A 184 -3.39 15.09 0.36
N VAL A 185 -3.05 16.18 1.05
CA VAL A 185 -3.85 17.41 1.08
C VAL A 185 -3.63 18.23 -0.18
N ALA A 186 -2.39 18.35 -0.64
CA ALA A 186 -2.04 19.03 -1.89
C ALA A 186 -2.76 18.38 -3.09
N ASP A 187 -2.76 17.06 -3.20
CA ASP A 187 -3.45 16.33 -4.28
C ASP A 187 -4.96 16.61 -4.32
N ARG A 188 -5.59 16.81 -3.16
CA ARG A 188 -7.04 17.07 -3.05
C ARG A 188 -7.43 18.52 -3.23
N THR A 189 -6.60 19.43 -2.76
CA THR A 189 -6.98 20.84 -2.62
C THR A 189 -6.20 21.76 -3.55
N GLY A 190 -5.08 21.31 -4.10
CA GLY A 190 -4.12 22.12 -4.82
C GLY A 190 -3.32 23.07 -3.93
N GLN A 191 -3.46 22.97 -2.60
CA GLN A 191 -2.75 23.82 -1.63
C GLN A 191 -1.54 23.06 -1.07
N HIS A 192 -0.37 23.68 -1.19
CA HIS A 192 0.87 23.19 -0.58
C HIS A 192 1.15 23.96 0.71
N ASN A 193 1.92 23.35 1.61
CA ASN A 193 2.18 23.83 2.97
C ASN A 193 0.87 24.13 3.72
N ALA A 194 -0.13 23.27 3.52
CA ALA A 194 -1.47 23.43 4.06
C ALA A 194 -1.62 22.84 5.47
N LEU A 195 -0.64 22.07 5.95
CA LEU A 195 -0.64 21.45 7.26
C LEU A 195 0.39 22.08 8.20
N ARG A 196 0.13 21.98 9.51
CA ARG A 196 1.12 22.25 10.55
C ARG A 196 1.77 20.92 10.94
N ILE A 197 3.05 20.75 10.63
CA ILE A 197 3.74 19.45 10.73
C ILE A 197 4.59 19.39 11.99
N PHE A 198 4.36 18.34 12.78
CA PHE A 198 5.08 18.06 14.03
C PHE A 198 5.63 16.64 14.02
N GLY A 199 6.85 16.47 14.51
CA GLY A 199 7.46 15.15 14.61
C GLY A 199 8.41 15.04 15.78
N GLN A 200 8.60 13.82 16.27
CA GLN A 200 9.65 13.53 17.22
C GLN A 200 10.35 12.22 16.88
N GLU A 201 11.68 12.21 16.92
CA GLU A 201 12.51 11.04 16.63
C GLU A 201 13.58 10.86 17.71
N VAL A 202 13.81 9.62 18.14
CA VAL A 202 14.80 9.34 19.19
C VAL A 202 16.23 9.32 18.64
N ASN A 203 16.41 8.94 17.38
CA ASN A 203 17.70 8.88 16.71
C ASN A 203 18.04 10.21 16.03
N VAL A 204 19.13 10.86 16.48
CA VAL A 204 19.59 12.15 15.95
C VAL A 204 19.83 12.09 14.44
N GLU A 205 20.53 11.07 13.93
CA GLU A 205 20.82 10.94 12.49
C GLU A 205 19.53 10.76 11.67
N THR A 206 18.59 9.94 12.16
CA THR A 206 17.32 9.71 11.47
C THR A 206 16.46 10.97 11.47
N SER A 207 16.49 11.76 12.55
CA SER A 207 15.82 13.06 12.60
C SER A 207 16.37 14.06 11.57
N GLN A 208 17.67 14.02 11.28
CA GLN A 208 18.28 14.85 10.23
C GLN A 208 17.83 14.40 8.84
N VAL A 209 17.75 13.09 8.60
CA VAL A 209 17.18 12.53 7.36
C VAL A 209 15.72 12.96 7.21
N ALA A 210 14.92 12.94 8.28
CA ALA A 210 13.54 13.42 8.24
C ALA A 210 13.44 14.91 7.93
N ARG A 211 14.24 15.76 8.58
CA ARG A 211 14.28 17.20 8.28
C ARG A 211 14.57 17.43 6.81
N LEU A 212 15.58 16.74 6.30
CA LEU A 212 15.94 16.84 4.90
C LEU A 212 14.80 16.37 3.98
N ASN A 213 14.21 15.21 4.26
CA ASN A 213 13.12 14.66 3.47
C ASN A 213 11.95 15.65 3.38
N LEU A 214 11.53 16.21 4.51
CA LEU A 214 10.43 17.18 4.57
C LEU A 214 10.76 18.46 3.79
N THR A 215 11.98 18.96 3.91
CA THR A 215 12.43 20.13 3.14
C THR A 215 12.43 19.88 1.63
N LEU A 216 12.85 18.70 1.17
CA LEU A 216 12.77 18.34 -0.24
C LEU A 216 11.33 18.21 -0.76
N HIS A 217 10.35 18.02 0.14
CA HIS A 217 8.91 18.11 -0.16
C HIS A 217 8.36 19.54 -0.05
N GLY A 218 9.21 20.55 0.12
CA GLY A 218 8.81 21.96 0.22
C GLY A 218 8.28 22.37 1.59
N LEU A 219 8.34 21.49 2.59
CA LEU A 219 7.91 21.76 3.96
C LEU A 219 9.04 22.47 4.73
N SER A 220 8.91 23.79 4.88
CA SER A 220 9.87 24.64 5.58
C SER A 220 9.48 24.97 7.02
N ASP A 221 8.17 25.03 7.33
CA ASP A 221 7.65 25.30 8.68
C ASP A 221 7.29 24.00 9.40
N VAL A 222 8.33 23.26 9.82
CA VAL A 222 8.20 21.95 10.48
C VAL A 222 8.82 21.99 11.88
N SER A 223 8.05 21.55 12.88
CA SER A 223 8.55 21.34 14.24
C SER A 223 8.98 19.88 14.44
N LEU A 224 10.25 19.59 14.16
CA LEU A 224 10.85 18.27 14.35
C LEU A 224 11.82 18.28 15.54
N LEU A 225 11.51 17.50 16.57
CA LEU A 225 12.27 17.42 17.82
C LEU A 225 13.00 16.09 17.98
N VAL A 226 14.07 16.09 18.78
CA VAL A 226 14.82 14.87 19.10
C VAL A 226 14.57 14.44 20.55
N GLY A 227 14.21 13.18 20.74
CA GLY A 227 14.07 12.58 22.07
C GLY A 227 13.14 11.38 22.11
N ASN A 228 13.19 10.62 23.19
CA ASN A 228 12.27 9.50 23.40
C ASN A 228 10.89 10.00 23.84
N VAL A 229 9.86 9.82 23.01
CA VAL A 229 8.52 10.36 23.27
C VAL A 229 7.84 9.85 24.55
N LEU A 230 8.18 8.64 25.01
CA LEU A 230 7.61 8.08 26.24
C LEU A 230 8.23 8.72 27.49
N THR A 231 9.51 9.05 27.46
CA THR A 231 10.27 9.52 28.64
C THR A 231 10.63 11.00 28.61
N ASN A 232 10.61 11.62 27.43
CA ASN A 232 10.90 13.03 27.18
C ASN A 232 10.14 13.51 25.92
N PRO A 233 8.80 13.56 25.94
CA PRO A 233 8.04 14.14 24.83
C PRO A 233 8.30 15.65 24.78
N GLY A 234 8.69 16.15 23.61
CA GLY A 234 9.15 17.52 23.42
C GLY A 234 8.05 18.52 23.03
N HIS A 235 6.96 18.04 22.42
CA HIS A 235 5.84 18.89 22.01
C HIS A 235 4.89 19.11 23.17
N LEU A 236 5.06 20.26 23.84
CA LEU A 236 4.31 20.65 25.02
C LEU A 236 3.58 21.98 24.75
N SER A 237 2.35 22.06 25.24
CA SER A 237 1.61 23.31 25.33
C SER A 237 2.26 24.29 26.33
N ASP A 238 1.84 25.55 26.30
CA ASP A 238 2.24 26.59 27.27
C ASP A 238 2.02 26.18 28.75
N SER A 239 1.12 25.23 29.00
CA SER A 239 0.83 24.69 30.34
C SER A 239 1.72 23.51 30.74
N GLU A 240 2.80 23.24 29.99
CA GLU A 240 3.71 22.09 30.16
C GLU A 240 2.99 20.74 30.08
N ARG A 241 1.85 20.67 29.39
CA ARG A 241 1.14 19.41 29.08
C ARG A 241 1.38 19.03 27.63
N LEU A 242 1.22 17.74 27.31
CA LEU A 242 1.28 17.25 25.92
C LEU A 242 0.43 18.13 25.00
N GLU A 243 1.06 18.65 23.94
CA GLU A 243 0.36 19.37 22.89
C GLU A 243 -0.67 18.46 22.21
N LYS A 244 -1.74 19.07 21.70
CA LYS A 244 -2.88 18.36 21.13
C LYS A 244 -2.96 18.61 19.62
N PHE A 245 -3.11 17.53 18.86
CA PHE A 245 -3.05 17.55 17.40
C PHE A 245 -4.33 17.00 16.79
N ASP A 246 -4.71 17.53 15.63
CA ASP A 246 -5.91 17.11 14.89
C ASP A 246 -5.74 15.68 14.36
N ARG A 247 -4.53 15.35 13.90
CA ARG A 247 -4.16 14.02 13.40
C ARG A 247 -2.87 13.55 14.03
N VAL A 248 -2.84 12.30 14.47
CA VAL A 248 -1.61 11.67 14.94
C VAL A 248 -1.41 10.37 14.16
N VAL A 249 -0.32 10.27 13.40
CA VAL A 249 -0.04 9.09 12.55
C VAL A 249 1.34 8.57 12.89
N THR A 250 1.48 7.27 13.17
CA THR A 250 2.78 6.75 13.61
C THR A 250 2.96 5.25 13.47
N HIS A 251 4.21 4.83 13.27
CA HIS A 251 4.65 3.44 13.28
C HIS A 251 5.77 3.29 14.33
N PRO A 252 5.41 3.00 15.59
CA PRO A 252 6.38 2.87 16.66
C PRO A 252 7.16 1.55 16.54
N PRO A 253 8.37 1.46 17.13
CA PRO A 253 9.11 0.21 17.19
C PRO A 253 8.37 -0.84 18.03
N PHE A 254 8.28 -2.07 17.52
CA PHE A 254 7.51 -3.15 18.15
C PHE A 254 8.24 -3.80 19.33
N GLY A 255 7.46 -4.19 20.35
CA GLY A 255 7.92 -5.07 21.43
C GLY A 255 8.99 -4.45 22.33
N MET A 256 9.15 -3.13 22.27
CA MET A 256 10.13 -2.40 23.08
C MET A 256 9.82 -2.54 24.57
N ARG A 257 10.88 -2.68 25.37
CA ARG A 257 10.79 -2.57 26.83
C ARG A 257 10.95 -1.12 27.25
N TYR A 258 10.30 -0.74 28.33
CA TYR A 258 10.40 0.58 28.93
C TYR A 258 10.37 0.48 30.45
N VAL A 259 10.68 1.58 31.13
CA VAL A 259 10.64 1.70 32.59
C VAL A 259 9.44 2.59 32.94
N PRO A 260 8.36 2.06 33.54
CA PRO A 260 7.15 2.82 33.82
C PRO A 260 7.38 4.10 34.62
N GLU A 261 8.34 4.10 35.55
CA GLU A 261 8.68 5.25 36.40
C GLU A 261 9.35 6.39 35.61
N LYS A 262 9.82 6.12 34.39
CA LYS A 262 10.42 7.13 33.50
C LYS A 262 9.41 7.75 32.55
N LEU A 263 8.14 7.34 32.57
CA LEU A 263 7.13 7.98 31.74
C LEU A 263 6.93 9.44 32.18
N ALA A 264 6.97 10.35 31.21
CA ALA A 264 7.03 11.78 31.51
C ALA A 264 5.70 12.34 32.06
N PHE A 265 4.57 11.86 31.53
CA PHE A 265 3.26 12.41 31.84
C PHE A 265 2.26 11.35 32.32
N PRO A 266 1.47 11.61 33.38
CA PRO A 266 0.42 10.69 33.83
C PRO A 266 -0.61 10.35 32.75
N GLU A 267 -0.90 11.29 31.84
CA GLU A 267 -1.81 11.12 30.70
C GLU A 267 -1.39 9.97 29.78
N GLN A 268 -0.08 9.67 29.66
CA GLN A 268 0.44 8.56 28.87
C GLN A 268 0.10 7.18 29.47
N THR A 269 -0.47 7.15 30.67
CA THR A 269 -0.85 5.93 31.41
C THR A 269 -2.30 5.96 31.91
N ARG A 270 -3.19 6.71 31.24
CA ARG A 270 -4.61 6.84 31.63
C ARG A 270 -5.28 5.50 31.96
N TYR A 271 -4.93 4.42 31.25
CA TYR A 271 -5.49 3.08 31.42
C TYR A 271 -4.52 2.09 32.10
N GLY A 272 -3.38 2.57 32.60
CA GLY A 272 -2.34 1.80 33.25
C GLY A 272 -1.09 1.58 32.40
N HIS A 273 -0.19 0.74 32.91
CA HIS A 273 1.10 0.40 32.29
C HIS A 273 1.18 -1.12 32.02
N SER A 274 2.05 -1.50 31.09
CA SER A 274 2.32 -2.90 30.76
C SER A 274 3.84 -3.17 30.70
N ARG A 275 4.26 -4.39 30.37
CA ARG A 275 5.69 -4.67 30.14
C ARG A 275 6.15 -4.28 28.73
N SER A 276 5.24 -4.31 27.77
CA SER A 276 5.50 -3.89 26.38
C SER A 276 5.14 -2.43 26.21
N ALA A 277 5.97 -1.69 25.48
CA ALA A 277 5.70 -0.30 25.12
C ALA A 277 4.58 -0.16 24.07
N ASP A 278 4.16 -1.25 23.41
CA ASP A 278 3.19 -1.20 22.30
C ASP A 278 1.91 -0.40 22.65
N LEU A 279 1.23 -0.76 23.75
CA LEU A 279 0.06 -0.01 24.21
C LEU A 279 0.40 1.33 24.88
N MET A 280 1.66 1.59 25.24
CA MET A 280 2.07 2.90 25.75
C MET A 280 2.16 3.92 24.61
N PHE A 281 2.63 3.52 23.44
CA PHE A 281 2.57 4.36 22.25
C PHE A 281 1.13 4.66 21.86
N VAL A 282 0.22 3.68 21.91
CA VAL A 282 -1.21 3.92 21.67
C VAL A 282 -1.80 4.91 22.67
N GLN A 283 -1.46 4.79 23.96
CA GLN A 283 -1.91 5.75 24.97
C GLN A 283 -1.30 7.14 24.78
N HIS A 284 -0.04 7.24 24.33
CA HIS A 284 0.56 8.52 23.99
C HIS A 284 -0.13 9.16 22.79
N VAL A 285 -0.39 8.41 21.72
CA VAL A 285 -1.18 8.88 20.56
C VAL A 285 -2.51 9.45 21.05
N LEU A 286 -3.27 8.68 21.84
CA LEU A 286 -4.55 9.15 22.39
C LEU A 286 -4.41 10.40 23.25
N ALA A 287 -3.38 10.47 24.09
CA ALA A 287 -3.11 11.61 24.94
C ALA A 287 -2.70 12.86 24.13
N SER A 288 -2.19 12.71 22.91
CA SER A 288 -1.79 13.82 22.04
C SER A 288 -2.90 14.23 21.06
N LEU A 289 -4.10 13.66 21.13
CA LEU A 289 -5.21 14.04 20.25
C LEU A 289 -5.97 15.27 20.76
N ALA A 290 -6.26 16.19 19.85
CA ALA A 290 -7.22 17.27 20.05
C ALA A 290 -8.65 16.74 20.14
N THR A 291 -9.60 17.62 20.49
CA THR A 291 -11.03 17.28 20.43
C THR A 291 -11.39 16.91 19.00
N ASP A 292 -12.12 15.80 18.82
CA ASP A 292 -12.45 15.22 17.50
C ASP A 292 -11.23 14.81 16.65
N GLY A 293 -10.05 14.74 17.26
CA GLY A 293 -8.84 14.26 16.62
C GLY A 293 -8.87 12.75 16.34
N THR A 294 -8.17 12.36 15.27
CA THR A 294 -8.02 10.96 14.83
C THR A 294 -6.56 10.53 14.90
N GLY A 295 -6.31 9.41 15.57
CA GLY A 295 -5.02 8.75 15.64
C GLY A 295 -5.00 7.47 14.81
N VAL A 296 -3.96 7.25 14.01
CA VAL A 296 -3.74 6.00 13.26
C VAL A 296 -2.35 5.46 13.60
N ILE A 297 -2.31 4.29 14.24
CA ILE A 297 -1.09 3.69 14.75
C ILE A 297 -0.94 2.25 14.28
N VAL A 298 0.26 1.90 13.82
CA VAL A 298 0.63 0.50 13.55
C VAL A 298 0.91 -0.19 14.88
N VAL A 299 0.30 -1.36 15.09
CA VAL A 299 0.54 -2.19 16.28
C VAL A 299 0.85 -3.64 15.89
N PRO A 300 1.73 -4.35 16.62
CA PRO A 300 1.88 -5.78 16.43
C PRO A 300 0.58 -6.48 16.87
N ASN A 301 0.17 -7.54 16.18
CA ASN A 301 -1.09 -8.24 16.49
C ASN A 301 -1.17 -8.69 17.96
N GLY A 302 -0.03 -8.98 18.60
CA GLY A 302 0.02 -9.29 20.03
C GLY A 302 -0.65 -8.24 20.92
N ALA A 303 -0.54 -6.95 20.62
CA ALA A 303 -1.20 -5.89 21.39
C ALA A 303 -2.75 -6.02 21.39
N LEU A 304 -3.30 -6.64 20.35
CA LEU A 304 -4.74 -6.84 20.19
C LEU A 304 -5.31 -7.96 21.07
N PHE A 305 -4.51 -8.96 21.44
CA PHE A 305 -5.04 -10.15 22.15
C PHE A 305 -4.26 -10.59 23.39
N ARG A 306 -3.05 -10.08 23.65
CA ARG A 306 -2.29 -10.43 24.86
C ARG A 306 -3.10 -10.10 26.12
N GLY A 307 -3.08 -11.01 27.08
CA GLY A 307 -3.81 -10.91 28.34
C GLY A 307 -3.10 -10.07 29.41
N GLY A 308 -3.42 -10.28 30.68
CA GLY A 308 -2.75 -9.62 31.81
C GLY A 308 -2.94 -8.10 31.83
N ALA A 309 -1.84 -7.35 31.96
CA ALA A 309 -1.89 -5.88 32.03
C ALA A 309 -2.37 -5.26 30.71
N GLU A 310 -1.93 -5.79 29.55
CA GLU A 310 -2.39 -5.31 28.24
C GLU A 310 -3.87 -5.57 28.02
N GLY A 311 -4.37 -6.73 28.48
CA GLY A 311 -5.80 -7.02 28.46
C GLY A 311 -6.64 -6.04 29.30
N ARG A 312 -6.12 -5.58 30.45
CA ARG A 312 -6.80 -4.55 31.27
C ARG A 312 -6.81 -3.17 30.61
N ILE A 313 -5.68 -2.75 30.03
CA ILE A 313 -5.57 -1.49 29.28
C ILE A 313 -6.56 -1.51 28.11
N ARG A 314 -6.52 -2.57 27.30
CA ARG A 314 -7.39 -2.72 26.13
C ARG A 314 -8.86 -2.75 26.50
N ARG A 315 -9.23 -3.48 27.56
CA ARG A 315 -10.59 -3.45 28.11
C ARG A 315 -11.06 -2.03 28.42
N ALA A 316 -10.25 -1.26 29.16
CA ALA A 316 -10.63 0.09 29.54
C ALA A 316 -10.75 1.03 28.33
N MET A 317 -9.85 0.90 27.34
CA MET A 317 -9.93 1.65 26.09
C MET A 317 -11.17 1.34 25.26
N VAL A 318 -11.55 0.06 25.14
CA VAL A 318 -12.77 -0.35 24.45
C VAL A 318 -14.00 0.20 25.17
N GLN A 319 -14.03 0.12 26.50
CA GLN A 319 -15.13 0.63 27.31
C GLN A 319 -15.26 2.15 27.27
N ASP A 320 -14.14 2.89 27.17
CA ASP A 320 -14.14 4.35 26.99
C ASP A 320 -14.49 4.77 25.54
N GLY A 321 -14.67 3.81 24.63
CA GLY A 321 -15.06 4.07 23.24
C GLY A 321 -13.98 4.79 22.41
N VAL A 322 -12.72 4.78 22.85
CA VAL A 322 -11.61 5.47 22.18
C VAL A 322 -11.04 4.69 21.00
N ILE A 323 -11.34 3.39 20.88
CA ILE A 323 -10.94 2.58 19.73
C ILE A 323 -12.03 2.65 18.66
N ALA A 324 -11.73 3.32 17.54
CA ALA A 324 -12.67 3.50 16.45
C ALA A 324 -12.69 2.30 15.49
N ALA A 325 -11.52 1.75 15.16
CA ALA A 325 -11.42 0.59 14.30
C ALA A 325 -10.13 -0.24 14.49
N VAL A 326 -10.20 -1.51 14.10
CA VAL A 326 -9.09 -2.45 14.03
C VAL A 326 -9.02 -3.01 12.61
N ILE A 327 -7.89 -2.80 11.94
CA ILE A 327 -7.70 -3.15 10.52
C ILE A 327 -6.51 -4.09 10.42
N SER A 328 -6.74 -5.35 10.07
CA SER A 328 -5.63 -6.30 9.84
C SER A 328 -4.89 -5.96 8.55
N ILE A 329 -3.59 -6.26 8.51
CA ILE A 329 -2.78 -6.12 7.30
C ILE A 329 -2.22 -7.50 6.94
N GLY A 330 -2.14 -7.79 5.64
CA GLY A 330 -1.59 -9.05 5.16
C GLY A 330 -0.18 -9.34 5.66
N ARG A 331 0.16 -10.63 5.73
CA ARG A 331 1.47 -11.10 6.17
C ARG A 331 2.56 -10.60 5.22
N ASN A 332 3.79 -10.42 5.73
CA ASN A 332 4.98 -10.05 4.96
C ASN A 332 4.85 -8.71 4.18
N VAL A 333 3.96 -7.80 4.62
CA VAL A 333 3.88 -6.43 4.07
C VAL A 333 5.02 -5.55 4.58
N PHE A 334 5.45 -5.72 5.84
CA PHE A 334 6.55 -4.96 6.42
C PHE A 334 7.91 -5.61 6.09
N PRO A 335 8.77 -4.98 5.25
CA PRO A 335 10.07 -5.52 4.87
C PRO A 335 11.02 -5.40 6.06
N GLY A 336 11.23 -6.49 6.79
CA GLY A 336 12.13 -6.50 7.95
C GLY A 336 11.60 -7.30 9.13
N THR A 337 10.31 -7.64 9.14
CA THR A 337 9.73 -8.45 10.20
C THR A 337 8.70 -9.46 9.68
N SER A 338 8.69 -10.64 10.29
CA SER A 338 7.61 -11.63 10.12
C SER A 338 6.48 -11.43 11.12
N ILE A 339 6.60 -10.45 12.02
CA ILE A 339 5.58 -10.12 13.02
C ILE A 339 4.35 -9.59 12.28
N PRO A 340 3.19 -10.25 12.39
CA PRO A 340 1.94 -9.73 11.85
C PRO A 340 1.57 -8.43 12.59
N ALA A 341 1.15 -7.43 11.82
CA ALA A 341 0.75 -6.13 12.34
C ALA A 341 -0.62 -5.72 11.81
N SER A 342 -1.26 -4.82 12.55
CA SER A 342 -2.56 -4.25 12.24
C SER A 342 -2.50 -2.73 12.43
N LEU A 343 -3.42 -2.01 11.82
CA LEU A 343 -3.65 -0.61 12.09
C LEU A 343 -4.75 -0.48 13.14
N LEU A 344 -4.51 0.33 14.16
CA LEU A 344 -5.50 0.74 15.14
C LEU A 344 -5.86 2.19 14.84
N VAL A 345 -7.16 2.47 14.69
CA VAL A 345 -7.66 3.84 14.63
C VAL A 345 -8.27 4.19 15.98
N VAL A 346 -7.79 5.28 16.58
CA VAL A 346 -8.25 5.79 17.87
C VAL A 346 -8.75 7.23 17.74
N ASN A 347 -9.74 7.60 18.54
CA ASN A 347 -10.28 8.96 18.59
C ASN A 347 -10.23 9.50 20.01
N SER A 348 -10.19 10.82 20.20
CA SER A 348 -10.08 11.47 21.51
C SER A 348 -11.29 11.28 22.46
N GLY A 349 -12.34 10.58 22.04
CA GLY A 349 -13.53 10.32 22.85
C GLY A 349 -14.58 11.46 22.85
N GLY A 350 -14.46 12.44 21.94
CA GLY A 350 -15.35 13.59 21.82
C GLY A 350 -16.76 13.29 21.26
N THR A 351 -17.78 13.55 22.10
CA THR A 351 -19.19 13.98 21.90
C THR A 351 -20.07 13.56 20.71
N THR A 352 -19.58 12.95 19.62
CA THR A 352 -20.42 12.59 18.47
C THR A 352 -21.03 11.19 18.54
N ARG A 353 -20.58 10.33 19.46
CA ARG A 353 -21.17 8.99 19.67
C ARG A 353 -22.02 8.95 20.93
N ALA A 354 -23.16 9.64 20.88
CA ALA A 354 -24.17 9.58 21.94
C ALA A 354 -24.80 8.18 22.13
N ASN A 355 -24.48 7.17 21.30
CA ASN A 355 -24.93 5.79 21.51
C ASN A 355 -24.17 4.81 20.59
N LYS A 356 -22.97 4.36 21.02
CA LYS A 356 -22.46 2.97 20.93
C LYS A 356 -20.92 2.94 20.94
N PRO A 357 -20.28 2.25 21.90
CA PRO A 357 -18.83 2.04 21.94
C PRO A 357 -18.36 0.92 20.98
N ASP A 358 -19.11 0.66 19.91
CA ASP A 358 -18.81 -0.39 18.95
C ASP A 358 -17.50 -0.08 18.22
N VAL A 359 -16.76 -1.15 17.92
CA VAL A 359 -15.49 -1.09 17.20
C VAL A 359 -15.71 -1.61 15.79
N PHE A 360 -15.20 -0.89 14.79
CA PHE A 360 -15.27 -1.32 13.40
C PHE A 360 -14.09 -2.22 13.07
N PHE A 361 -14.34 -3.44 12.61
CA PHE A 361 -13.30 -4.38 12.23
C PHE A 361 -13.22 -4.47 10.70
N ILE A 362 -12.00 -4.41 10.15
CA ILE A 362 -11.72 -4.69 8.75
C ILE A 362 -10.66 -5.80 8.67
N ASN A 363 -11.00 -6.90 8.01
CA ASN A 363 -10.08 -8.00 7.74
C ASN A 363 -9.45 -7.84 6.34
N ALA A 364 -8.29 -7.18 6.26
CA ALA A 364 -7.55 -6.99 5.03
C ALA A 364 -6.31 -7.91 4.91
N GLU A 365 -6.31 -9.07 5.60
CA GLU A 365 -5.20 -10.03 5.54
C GLU A 365 -4.96 -10.58 4.12
N HIS A 366 -6.02 -10.65 3.31
CA HIS A 366 -5.99 -11.15 1.93
C HIS A 366 -5.93 -10.05 0.87
N GLU A 367 -5.98 -8.78 1.27
CA GLU A 367 -5.90 -7.62 0.35
C GLU A 367 -4.43 -7.29 0.06
N VAL A 368 -3.68 -8.26 -0.43
CA VAL A 368 -2.25 -8.13 -0.73
C VAL A 368 -1.87 -8.85 -2.02
N ASP A 369 -1.01 -8.22 -2.80
CA ASP A 369 -0.33 -8.88 -3.89
C ASP A 369 0.91 -9.57 -3.34
N SER A 370 0.91 -10.89 -3.39
CA SER A 370 2.00 -11.71 -2.88
C SER A 370 2.98 -12.07 -3.99
N THR A 371 4.25 -11.78 -3.75
CA THR A 371 5.39 -12.32 -4.50
C THR A 371 6.02 -13.46 -3.69
N ARG A 372 7.03 -14.16 -4.25
CA ARG A 372 7.63 -15.35 -3.62
C ARG A 372 8.14 -15.13 -2.18
N SER A 373 8.51 -13.91 -1.79
CA SER A 373 9.03 -13.61 -0.44
C SER A 373 8.43 -12.38 0.24
N ARG A 374 7.63 -11.57 -0.47
CA ARG A 374 7.09 -10.30 0.04
C ARG A 374 5.67 -10.09 -0.45
N SER A 375 4.86 -9.45 0.40
CA SER A 375 3.52 -9.02 0.02
C SER A 375 3.47 -7.51 0.02
N HIS A 376 2.57 -6.92 -0.76
CA HIS A 376 2.38 -5.47 -0.78
C HIS A 376 0.91 -5.13 -0.98
N LEU A 377 0.50 -4.01 -0.39
CA LEU A 377 -0.80 -3.40 -0.68
C LEU A 377 -0.68 -2.70 -2.05
N ALA A 378 -1.42 -3.19 -3.04
CA ALA A 378 -1.59 -2.50 -4.31
C ALA A 378 -2.55 -1.29 -4.11
N PRO A 379 -2.54 -0.30 -5.02
CA PRO A 379 -3.43 0.87 -4.93
C PRO A 379 -4.90 0.50 -4.71
N ARG A 380 -5.42 -0.51 -5.43
CA ARG A 380 -6.78 -1.02 -5.22
C ARG A 380 -7.07 -1.54 -3.80
N HIS A 381 -6.10 -2.16 -3.14
CA HIS A 381 -6.26 -2.67 -1.78
C HIS A 381 -6.36 -1.51 -0.79
N VAL A 382 -5.51 -0.49 -0.95
CA VAL A 382 -5.55 0.73 -0.13
C VAL A 382 -6.91 1.43 -0.29
N GLU A 383 -7.38 1.61 -1.53
CA GLU A 383 -8.68 2.24 -1.79
C GLU A 383 -9.82 1.45 -1.15
N LYS A 384 -9.87 0.12 -1.34
CA LYS A 384 -10.93 -0.72 -0.77
C LYS A 384 -11.01 -0.60 0.76
N ILE A 385 -9.86 -0.67 1.44
CA ILE A 385 -9.79 -0.57 2.90
C ILE A 385 -10.18 0.84 3.36
N ALA A 386 -9.64 1.88 2.71
CA ALA A 386 -9.90 3.27 3.06
C ALA A 386 -11.38 3.64 2.87
N THR A 387 -12.01 3.22 1.76
CA THR A 387 -13.42 3.46 1.46
C THR A 387 -14.33 2.69 2.41
N ALA A 388 -14.05 1.40 2.67
CA ALA A 388 -14.83 0.64 3.65
C ALA A 388 -14.77 1.27 5.04
N PHE A 389 -13.61 1.82 5.43
CA PHE A 389 -13.47 2.58 6.66
C PHE A 389 -14.25 3.90 6.60
N SER A 390 -14.00 4.78 5.63
CA SER A 390 -14.59 6.13 5.59
C SER A 390 -16.12 6.09 5.54
N GLU A 391 -16.69 5.16 4.78
CA GLU A 391 -18.13 4.97 4.61
C GLU A 391 -18.76 4.11 5.73
N ARG A 392 -17.94 3.49 6.59
CA ARG A 392 -18.37 2.54 7.64
C ARG A 392 -19.19 1.37 7.05
N ARG A 393 -18.82 0.92 5.86
CA ARG A 393 -19.55 -0.08 5.08
C ARG A 393 -19.30 -1.50 5.62
N GLU A 394 -20.35 -2.20 6.04
CA GLU A 394 -20.25 -3.62 6.39
C GLU A 394 -20.24 -4.48 5.11
N ILE A 395 -19.19 -5.26 4.95
CA ILE A 395 -18.97 -6.13 3.79
C ILE A 395 -18.79 -7.55 4.32
N PRO A 396 -19.67 -8.51 3.96
CA PRO A 396 -19.59 -9.88 4.45
C PRO A 396 -18.18 -10.49 4.27
N GLY A 397 -17.60 -10.94 5.38
CA GLY A 397 -16.26 -11.53 5.44
C GLY A 397 -15.08 -10.56 5.31
N PHE A 398 -15.34 -9.25 5.20
CA PHE A 398 -14.31 -8.22 5.08
C PHE A 398 -14.42 -7.12 6.13
N SER A 399 -15.61 -6.63 6.46
CA SER A 399 -15.79 -5.57 7.46
C SER A 399 -17.10 -5.71 8.24
N ARG A 400 -17.08 -5.38 9.54
CA ARG A 400 -18.22 -5.51 10.45
C ARG A 400 -18.13 -4.59 11.67
N TRP A 401 -19.26 -4.08 12.14
CA TRP A 401 -19.37 -3.48 13.47
C TRP A 401 -19.50 -4.53 14.56
N VAL A 402 -18.70 -4.40 15.62
CA VAL A 402 -18.71 -5.33 16.75
C VAL A 402 -19.01 -4.57 18.02
N SER A 403 -20.04 -5.02 18.72
CA SER A 403 -20.45 -4.43 19.99
C SER A 403 -19.46 -4.69 21.12
N VAL A 404 -19.41 -3.80 22.12
CA VAL A 404 -18.57 -4.03 23.31
C VAL A 404 -19.00 -5.26 24.08
N GLU A 405 -20.29 -5.59 24.09
CA GLU A 405 -20.83 -6.80 24.70
C GLU A 405 -20.23 -8.05 24.04
N GLU A 406 -20.21 -8.09 22.70
CA GLU A 406 -19.60 -9.19 21.95
C GLU A 406 -18.10 -9.27 22.23
N ILE A 407 -17.39 -8.13 22.23
CA ILE A 407 -15.96 -8.06 22.57
C ILE A 407 -15.69 -8.54 24.00
N ALA A 408 -16.59 -8.23 24.95
CA ALA A 408 -16.47 -8.67 26.34
C ALA A 408 -16.57 -10.18 26.48
N THR A 409 -17.39 -10.87 25.65
CA THR A 409 -17.45 -12.35 25.63
C THR A 409 -16.13 -13.00 25.20
N LYS A 410 -15.25 -12.25 24.51
CA LYS A 410 -13.92 -12.66 24.07
C LYS A 410 -12.81 -12.09 24.96
N GLU A 411 -13.12 -11.77 26.22
CA GLU A 411 -12.20 -11.18 27.19
C GLU A 411 -11.53 -9.89 26.70
N PHE A 412 -12.25 -9.12 25.88
CA PHE A 412 -11.75 -7.91 25.22
C PHE A 412 -10.60 -8.17 24.24
N SER A 413 -10.42 -9.38 23.72
CA SER A 413 -9.56 -9.64 22.56
C SER A 413 -10.04 -8.83 21.35
N LEU A 414 -9.12 -8.16 20.66
CA LEU A 414 -9.37 -7.46 19.39
C LEU A 414 -8.77 -8.24 18.21
N ASN A 415 -8.55 -9.55 18.37
CA ASN A 415 -8.10 -10.40 17.27
C ASN A 415 -9.17 -10.44 16.17
N ILE A 416 -8.83 -9.95 14.97
CA ILE A 416 -9.78 -9.71 13.89
C ILE A 416 -10.49 -11.01 13.46
N GLY A 417 -9.76 -12.13 13.41
CA GLY A 417 -10.28 -13.44 13.00
C GLY A 417 -11.42 -13.96 13.89
N ASP A 418 -11.56 -13.45 15.12
CA ASP A 418 -12.66 -13.83 16.02
C ASP A 418 -13.99 -13.18 15.61
N TYR A 419 -13.95 -12.13 14.79
CA TYR A 419 -15.11 -11.29 14.45
C TYR A 419 -15.44 -11.23 12.97
N VAL A 420 -14.42 -11.30 12.11
CA VAL A 420 -14.55 -11.19 10.66
C VAL A 420 -13.70 -12.29 10.02
N SER A 421 -14.36 -13.37 9.62
CA SER A 421 -13.73 -14.47 8.88
C SER A 421 -14.02 -14.33 7.38
N PRO A 422 -13.03 -14.57 6.51
CA PRO A 422 -13.27 -14.61 5.07
C PRO A 422 -14.39 -15.59 4.75
N ILE A 423 -15.28 -15.21 3.82
CA ILE A 423 -16.27 -16.15 3.29
C ILE A 423 -15.49 -17.17 2.47
N ALA A 424 -15.23 -18.34 3.04
CA ALA A 424 -14.80 -19.48 2.26
C ALA A 424 -15.89 -19.75 1.21
N PRO A 425 -15.54 -20.01 -0.07
CA PRO A 425 -16.54 -20.41 -1.04
C PRO A 425 -17.30 -21.61 -0.46
N PRO A 426 -18.65 -21.61 -0.54
CA PRO A 426 -19.42 -22.71 0.00
C PRO A 426 -18.88 -23.99 -0.64
N ARG A 427 -18.27 -24.87 0.17
CA ARG A 427 -18.06 -26.24 -0.27
C ARG A 427 -19.45 -26.81 -0.45
N ALA A 428 -19.86 -26.98 -1.71
CA ALA A 428 -21.10 -27.66 -2.01
C ALA A 428 -21.11 -28.97 -1.23
N LYS A 429 -22.19 -29.22 -0.48
CA LYS A 429 -22.35 -30.52 0.18
C LYS A 429 -22.40 -31.55 -0.93
N LEU A 430 -21.40 -32.43 -0.97
CA LEU A 430 -21.29 -33.44 -2.03
C LEU A 430 -22.61 -34.22 -2.17
N SER A 431 -23.15 -34.22 -3.38
CA SER A 431 -24.36 -34.97 -3.70
C SER A 431 -24.02 -36.44 -3.93
N ILE A 432 -24.39 -37.30 -2.98
CA ILE A 432 -24.19 -38.76 -3.11
C ILE A 432 -24.89 -39.28 -4.37
N ASN A 433 -26.10 -38.81 -4.66
CA ASN A 433 -26.86 -39.22 -5.84
C ASN A 433 -26.26 -38.69 -7.15
N GLY A 434 -25.65 -37.50 -7.11
CA GLY A 434 -24.91 -36.94 -8.24
C GLY A 434 -23.66 -37.75 -8.56
N LEU A 435 -22.87 -38.09 -7.53
CA LEU A 435 -21.69 -38.96 -7.65
C LEU A 435 -22.01 -40.35 -8.24
N LEU A 436 -23.17 -40.92 -7.88
CA LEU A 436 -23.55 -42.25 -8.33
C LEU A 436 -23.89 -42.30 -9.82
N ALA A 437 -24.45 -41.23 -10.38
CA ALA A 437 -24.85 -41.19 -11.78
C ALA A 437 -23.97 -40.33 -12.69
N GLY A 438 -23.05 -39.57 -12.10
CA GLY A 438 -22.18 -38.66 -12.83
C GLY A 438 -22.86 -37.36 -13.26
N GLU A 439 -23.78 -36.85 -12.45
CA GLU A 439 -24.54 -35.63 -12.73
C GLU A 439 -24.32 -34.58 -11.63
N VAL A 440 -24.39 -33.29 -11.98
CA VAL A 440 -24.30 -32.16 -11.05
C VAL A 440 -25.69 -31.70 -10.61
N PRO A 441 -25.93 -31.41 -9.31
CA PRO A 441 -27.21 -30.85 -8.87
C PRO A 441 -27.49 -29.48 -9.49
N ILE A 442 -28.75 -29.24 -9.88
CA ILE A 442 -29.17 -27.93 -10.43
C ILE A 442 -28.87 -26.79 -9.47
N GLU A 443 -29.09 -26.99 -8.16
CA GLU A 443 -28.82 -25.96 -7.13
C GLU A 443 -27.36 -25.48 -7.12
N GLU A 444 -26.39 -26.36 -7.41
CA GLU A 444 -24.98 -25.98 -7.49
C GLU A 444 -24.69 -25.12 -8.73
N VAL A 445 -25.32 -25.47 -9.86
CA VAL A 445 -25.19 -24.73 -11.12
C VAL A 445 -25.90 -23.38 -11.03
N GLU A 446 -27.10 -23.34 -10.45
CA GLU A 446 -27.88 -22.13 -10.21
C GLU A 446 -27.10 -21.09 -9.38
N ALA A 447 -26.28 -21.53 -8.43
CA ALA A 447 -25.41 -20.64 -7.65
C ALA A 447 -24.34 -19.92 -8.50
N GLN A 448 -24.10 -20.35 -9.74
CA GLN A 448 -23.12 -19.76 -10.67
C GLN A 448 -23.77 -19.16 -11.93
N VAL A 449 -25.09 -19.30 -12.10
CA VAL A 449 -25.82 -18.82 -13.28
C VAL A 449 -25.58 -17.33 -13.54
N ASP A 450 -25.60 -16.50 -12.51
CA ASP A 450 -25.36 -15.06 -12.66
C ASP A 450 -23.97 -14.76 -13.26
N ARG A 451 -22.96 -15.56 -12.91
CA ARG A 451 -21.59 -15.41 -13.44
C ARG A 451 -21.48 -15.88 -14.88
N LEU A 452 -22.16 -16.97 -15.24
CA LEU A 452 -22.23 -17.47 -16.62
C LEU A 452 -22.97 -16.47 -17.52
N ASN A 453 -24.14 -16.00 -17.08
CA ASN A 453 -24.96 -15.01 -17.77
C ASN A 453 -24.21 -13.68 -17.98
N ALA A 454 -23.36 -13.27 -17.04
CA ALA A 454 -22.53 -12.07 -17.20
C ALA A 454 -21.58 -12.19 -18.41
N PHE A 455 -21.09 -13.39 -18.72
CA PHE A 455 -20.34 -13.68 -19.94
C PHE A 455 -21.21 -14.02 -21.15
N GLY A 456 -22.53 -14.01 -21.01
CA GLY A 456 -23.47 -14.39 -22.06
C GLY A 456 -23.46 -15.88 -22.37
N ILE A 457 -23.06 -16.72 -21.40
CA ILE A 457 -23.03 -18.17 -21.53
C ILE A 457 -24.35 -18.73 -21.00
N GLU A 458 -25.08 -19.42 -21.87
CA GLU A 458 -26.32 -20.11 -21.52
C GLU A 458 -26.04 -21.51 -20.97
N LEU A 459 -26.88 -22.00 -20.06
CA LEU A 459 -26.67 -23.31 -19.42
C LEU A 459 -26.66 -24.47 -20.43
N ASN A 460 -27.48 -24.40 -21.47
CA ASN A 460 -27.56 -25.45 -22.50
C ASN A 460 -26.30 -25.54 -23.38
N GLU A 461 -25.39 -24.58 -23.31
CA GLU A 461 -24.10 -24.62 -24.00
C GLU A 461 -23.07 -25.43 -23.22
N LEU A 462 -23.26 -25.59 -21.91
CA LEU A 462 -22.33 -26.28 -21.00
C LEU A 462 -22.90 -27.57 -20.39
N PHE A 463 -24.22 -27.75 -20.45
CA PHE A 463 -24.93 -28.83 -19.75
C PHE A 463 -26.02 -29.48 -20.62
N VAL A 464 -26.27 -30.76 -20.38
CA VAL A 464 -27.37 -31.54 -20.97
C VAL A 464 -28.40 -31.87 -19.85
N PRO A 465 -29.71 -31.92 -20.15
CA PRO A 465 -30.71 -32.30 -19.15
C PRO A 465 -30.48 -33.72 -18.61
N GLY A 466 -30.30 -33.83 -17.29
CA GLY A 466 -30.18 -35.11 -16.59
C GLY A 466 -31.48 -35.52 -15.90
N ARG A 467 -31.37 -36.30 -14.82
CA ARG A 467 -32.51 -36.67 -13.96
C ARG A 467 -33.17 -35.45 -13.31
N PRO A 468 -34.43 -35.54 -12.85
CA PRO A 468 -35.10 -34.42 -12.18
C PRO A 468 -34.26 -33.88 -11.01
N GLY A 469 -33.88 -32.59 -11.09
CA GLY A 469 -32.99 -31.93 -10.13
C GLY A 469 -31.49 -31.95 -10.48
N TYR A 470 -31.11 -32.51 -11.63
CA TYR A 470 -29.71 -32.72 -12.03
C TYR A 470 -29.44 -32.35 -13.49
N LEU A 471 -28.18 -32.03 -13.78
CA LEU A 471 -27.64 -31.75 -15.11
C LEU A 471 -26.43 -32.66 -15.40
N GLU A 472 -26.28 -33.06 -16.65
CA GLU A 472 -25.09 -33.75 -17.15
C GLU A 472 -24.08 -32.73 -17.67
N LEU A 473 -22.78 -32.94 -17.39
CA LEU A 473 -21.70 -32.11 -17.90
C LEU A 473 -21.46 -32.45 -19.37
N ALA A 474 -21.56 -31.45 -20.25
CA ALA A 474 -21.39 -31.64 -21.70
C ALA A 474 -19.93 -31.67 -22.16
N LEU A 475 -18.99 -31.20 -21.33
CA LEU A 475 -17.58 -31.02 -21.69
C LEU A 475 -16.68 -31.91 -20.82
N ASP A 476 -15.69 -32.57 -21.45
CA ASP A 476 -14.66 -33.37 -20.78
C ASP A 476 -13.24 -33.04 -21.22
N GLY A 477 -12.33 -33.04 -20.25
CA GLY A 477 -10.94 -32.60 -20.40
C GLY A 477 -10.75 -31.10 -20.21
N TYR A 478 -9.68 -30.74 -19.48
CA TYR A 478 -9.34 -29.35 -19.15
C TYR A 478 -9.23 -28.45 -20.39
N ASP A 479 -8.55 -28.92 -21.45
CA ASP A 479 -8.31 -28.13 -22.65
C ASP A 479 -9.63 -27.78 -23.36
N VAL A 480 -10.56 -28.74 -23.46
CA VAL A 480 -11.88 -28.55 -24.09
C VAL A 480 -12.74 -27.58 -23.29
N ILE A 481 -12.74 -27.72 -21.96
CA ILE A 481 -13.47 -26.82 -21.05
C ILE A 481 -12.93 -25.39 -21.19
N ALA A 482 -11.61 -25.22 -21.12
CA ALA A 482 -10.96 -23.93 -21.22
C ALA A 482 -11.21 -23.26 -22.58
N GLU A 483 -11.04 -24.00 -23.69
CA GLU A 483 -11.29 -23.48 -25.04
C GLU A 483 -12.75 -23.09 -25.25
N THR A 484 -13.69 -23.93 -24.83
CA THR A 484 -15.14 -23.69 -25.03
C THR A 484 -15.61 -22.49 -24.23
N ILE A 485 -15.33 -22.44 -22.92
CA ILE A 485 -15.73 -21.31 -22.07
C ILE A 485 -15.09 -20.01 -22.57
N SER A 486 -13.82 -20.05 -23.00
CA SER A 486 -13.15 -18.88 -23.56
C SER A 486 -13.80 -18.40 -24.86
N ALA A 487 -14.19 -19.31 -25.75
CA ALA A 487 -14.86 -18.98 -27.00
C ALA A 487 -16.24 -18.36 -26.78
N LEU A 488 -17.05 -18.93 -25.87
CA LEU A 488 -18.37 -18.41 -25.52
C LEU A 488 -18.30 -17.04 -24.83
N ALA A 489 -17.31 -16.84 -23.97
CA ALA A 489 -17.11 -15.58 -23.26
C ALA A 489 -16.52 -14.44 -24.13
N ALA A 490 -15.95 -14.76 -25.30
CA ALA A 490 -15.22 -13.81 -26.15
C ALA A 490 -16.05 -12.60 -26.63
N PRO A 491 -17.32 -12.74 -27.07
CA PRO A 491 -18.12 -11.60 -27.53
C PRO A 491 -18.34 -10.56 -26.42
N ARG A 492 -18.76 -10.99 -25.22
CA ARG A 492 -18.97 -10.10 -24.07
C ARG A 492 -17.68 -9.50 -23.54
N SER A 493 -16.59 -10.24 -23.59
CA SER A 493 -15.27 -9.74 -23.20
C SER A 493 -14.78 -8.66 -24.17
N THR A 494 -15.03 -8.84 -25.47
CA THR A 494 -14.72 -7.85 -26.51
C THR A 494 -15.58 -6.60 -26.33
N GLU A 495 -16.89 -6.77 -26.10
CA GLU A 495 -17.82 -5.67 -25.81
C GLU A 495 -17.33 -4.82 -24.62
N PHE A 496 -16.90 -5.47 -23.53
CA PHE A 496 -16.37 -4.78 -22.36
C PHE A 496 -15.10 -3.97 -22.67
N VAL A 497 -14.14 -4.56 -23.38
CA VAL A 497 -12.89 -3.86 -23.76
C VAL A 497 -13.19 -2.68 -24.71
N THR A 498 -14.10 -2.86 -25.66
CA THR A 498 -14.55 -1.77 -26.55
C THR A 498 -15.24 -0.65 -25.77
N ALA A 499 -16.03 -0.98 -24.74
CA ALA A 499 -16.63 0.03 -23.86
C ALA A 499 -15.56 0.80 -23.06
N ALA A 500 -14.52 0.11 -22.57
CA ALA A 500 -13.41 0.75 -21.87
C ALA A 500 -12.60 1.69 -22.78
N GLU A 501 -12.35 1.28 -24.02
CA GLU A 501 -11.71 2.13 -25.05
C GLU A 501 -12.61 3.31 -25.44
N GLY A 502 -13.93 3.11 -25.53
CA GLY A 502 -14.91 4.17 -25.77
C GLY A 502 -14.96 5.20 -24.64
N TRP A 503 -14.88 4.74 -23.39
CA TRP A 503 -14.72 5.63 -22.23
C TRP A 503 -13.38 6.40 -22.31
N PHE A 504 -12.28 5.72 -22.64
CA PHE A 504 -10.97 6.37 -22.74
C PHE A 504 -10.93 7.47 -23.79
N HIS A 505 -11.65 7.31 -24.90
CA HIS A 505 -11.76 8.36 -25.92
C HIS A 505 -12.40 9.64 -25.37
N LYS A 506 -13.43 9.51 -24.53
CA LYS A 506 -14.06 10.66 -23.85
C LYS A 506 -13.12 11.26 -22.80
N PHE A 507 -12.48 10.39 -22.01
CA PHE A 507 -11.47 10.78 -21.03
C PHE A 507 -10.37 11.66 -21.64
N GLN A 508 -9.83 11.28 -22.81
CA GLN A 508 -8.79 12.03 -23.50
C GLN A 508 -9.23 13.46 -23.87
N GLN A 509 -10.49 13.63 -24.29
CA GLN A 509 -11.03 14.94 -24.67
C GLN A 509 -11.26 15.83 -23.44
N GLU A 510 -11.72 15.25 -22.33
CA GLU A 510 -12.10 15.98 -21.13
C GLU A 510 -10.90 16.29 -20.21
N LEU A 511 -9.86 15.43 -20.19
CA LEU A 511 -8.68 15.61 -19.33
C LEU A 511 -8.01 16.98 -19.53
N ILE A 512 -7.99 17.47 -20.77
CA ILE A 512 -7.41 18.77 -21.14
C ILE A 512 -8.20 19.92 -20.51
N LEU A 513 -9.54 19.80 -20.46
CA LEU A 513 -10.42 20.83 -19.90
C LEU A 513 -10.34 20.91 -18.37
N LEU A 514 -9.89 19.84 -17.73
CA LEU A 514 -9.77 19.72 -16.28
C LEU A 514 -8.32 19.88 -15.78
N ALA A 515 -7.41 20.34 -16.65
CA ALA A 515 -6.00 20.52 -16.32
C ALA A 515 -5.77 21.33 -15.03
N ASP A 516 -6.53 22.41 -14.83
CA ASP A 516 -6.39 23.33 -13.69
C ASP A 516 -7.05 22.86 -12.38
N ARG A 517 -7.74 21.71 -12.39
CA ARG A 517 -8.41 21.17 -11.19
C ARG A 517 -7.44 20.36 -10.32
N PRO A 518 -7.66 20.23 -8.99
CA PRO A 518 -6.86 19.33 -8.17
C PRO A 518 -6.88 17.89 -8.68
N VAL A 519 -5.74 17.17 -8.56
CA VAL A 519 -5.56 15.81 -9.09
C VAL A 519 -6.65 14.87 -8.60
N ALA A 520 -6.97 14.91 -7.30
CA ALA A 520 -7.95 14.02 -6.71
C ALA A 520 -9.37 14.27 -7.24
N ALA A 521 -9.75 15.54 -7.45
CA ALA A 521 -11.06 15.88 -8.02
C ALA A 521 -11.19 15.36 -9.46
N VAL A 522 -10.11 15.44 -10.26
CA VAL A 522 -10.07 14.88 -11.61
C VAL A 522 -10.19 13.35 -11.56
N ARG A 523 -9.46 12.70 -10.64
CA ARG A 523 -9.53 11.25 -10.43
C ARG A 523 -10.94 10.79 -10.05
N GLU A 524 -11.57 11.43 -9.08
CA GLU A 524 -12.91 11.08 -8.60
C GLU A 524 -13.98 11.24 -9.70
N HIS A 525 -13.91 12.35 -10.46
CA HIS A 525 -14.79 12.58 -11.61
C HIS A 525 -14.70 11.45 -12.63
N PHE A 526 -13.47 11.09 -13.02
CA PHE A 526 -13.26 10.03 -14.00
C PHE A 526 -13.54 8.63 -13.46
N ALA A 527 -13.33 8.37 -12.16
CA ALA A 527 -13.73 7.11 -11.52
C ALA A 527 -15.25 6.92 -11.60
N GLY A 528 -16.03 7.96 -11.30
CA GLY A 528 -17.48 7.95 -11.41
C GLY A 528 -17.96 7.67 -12.84
N GLN A 529 -17.39 8.37 -13.82
CA GLN A 529 -17.68 8.13 -15.24
C GLN A 529 -17.28 6.72 -15.70
N PHE A 530 -16.15 6.20 -15.22
CA PHE A 530 -15.66 4.86 -15.56
C PHE A 530 -16.62 3.78 -15.07
N ASN A 531 -17.02 3.86 -13.79
CA ASN A 531 -17.99 2.94 -13.20
C ASN A 531 -19.35 3.02 -13.92
N GLN A 532 -19.82 4.22 -14.26
CA GLN A 532 -21.07 4.38 -15.01
C GLN A 532 -20.97 3.80 -16.43
N ALA A 533 -19.86 4.00 -17.11
CA ALA A 533 -19.66 3.53 -18.48
C ALA A 533 -19.61 2.00 -18.56
N LEU A 534 -18.96 1.35 -17.60
CA LEU A 534 -18.70 -0.10 -17.64
C LEU A 534 -19.68 -0.94 -16.81
N GLY A 535 -20.31 -0.35 -15.78
CA GLY A 535 -21.25 -1.07 -14.91
C GLY A 535 -22.49 -1.61 -15.64
N HIS A 536 -22.85 -1.02 -16.79
CA HIS A 536 -24.01 -1.43 -17.58
C HIS A 536 -23.68 -2.36 -18.76
N THR A 537 -22.41 -2.52 -19.13
CA THR A 537 -22.04 -3.23 -20.38
C THR A 537 -22.25 -4.73 -20.29
N SER A 538 -21.78 -5.38 -19.22
CA SER A 538 -21.82 -6.85 -19.14
C SER A 538 -22.01 -7.42 -17.73
N ARG A 539 -21.92 -6.61 -16.66
CA ARG A 539 -21.90 -7.09 -15.26
C ARG A 539 -20.87 -8.19 -14.96
N ILE A 540 -19.91 -8.44 -15.87
CA ILE A 540 -18.81 -9.39 -15.67
C ILE A 540 -18.00 -8.99 -14.43
N LEU A 541 -17.79 -7.69 -14.29
CA LEU A 541 -17.11 -7.09 -13.15
C LEU A 541 -18.13 -6.39 -12.27
N ASN A 542 -18.02 -6.60 -10.96
CA ASN A 542 -18.78 -5.85 -9.97
C ASN A 542 -18.11 -4.50 -9.70
N ASP A 543 -18.76 -3.64 -8.91
CA ASP A 543 -18.27 -2.29 -8.61
C ASP A 543 -16.88 -2.30 -7.95
N GLU A 544 -16.57 -3.29 -7.13
CA GLU A 544 -15.24 -3.42 -6.50
C GLU A 544 -14.15 -3.76 -7.53
N HIS A 545 -14.45 -4.65 -8.47
CA HIS A 545 -13.54 -4.97 -9.58
C HIS A 545 -13.31 -3.77 -10.50
N LEU A 546 -14.36 -2.99 -10.80
CA LEU A 546 -14.25 -1.78 -11.63
C LEU A 546 -13.45 -0.68 -10.94
N ALA A 547 -13.75 -0.42 -9.66
CA ALA A 547 -12.99 0.53 -8.84
C ALA A 547 -11.51 0.11 -8.76
N GLY A 548 -11.23 -1.17 -8.48
CA GLY A 548 -9.87 -1.68 -8.42
C GLY A 548 -9.11 -1.55 -9.74
N LEU A 549 -9.77 -1.85 -10.88
CA LEU A 549 -9.20 -1.69 -12.22
C LEU A 549 -8.84 -0.22 -12.49
N PHE A 550 -9.75 0.70 -12.21
CA PHE A 550 -9.51 2.14 -12.42
C PHE A 550 -8.38 2.65 -11.53
N VAL A 551 -8.38 2.31 -10.24
CA VAL A 551 -7.39 2.81 -9.29
C VAL A 551 -5.98 2.30 -9.62
N ASP A 552 -5.84 1.03 -9.95
CA ASP A 552 -4.55 0.47 -10.35
C ASP A 552 -4.04 1.06 -11.68
N TRP A 553 -4.95 1.27 -12.64
CA TRP A 553 -4.61 1.93 -13.90
C TRP A 553 -4.19 3.39 -13.67
N TRP A 554 -4.95 4.16 -12.88
CA TRP A 554 -4.65 5.55 -12.56
C TRP A 554 -3.29 5.69 -11.89
N ALA A 555 -3.05 4.89 -10.85
CA ALA A 555 -1.78 4.92 -10.10
C ALA A 555 -0.58 4.55 -11.00
N ALA A 556 -0.72 3.53 -11.85
CA ALA A 556 0.34 3.13 -12.77
C ALA A 556 0.66 4.19 -13.84
N ASN A 557 -0.30 5.05 -14.17
CA ASN A 557 -0.18 6.07 -15.21
C ASN A 557 -0.10 7.51 -14.68
N GLN A 558 -0.06 7.72 -13.35
CA GLN A 558 -0.13 9.03 -12.69
C GLN A 558 0.87 10.03 -13.27
N GLU A 559 2.11 9.60 -13.53
CA GLU A 559 3.11 10.46 -14.14
C GLU A 559 2.73 10.91 -15.57
N GLY A 560 2.27 9.97 -16.40
CA GLY A 560 1.84 10.29 -17.76
C GLY A 560 0.64 11.24 -17.74
N LEU A 561 -0.30 11.00 -16.83
CA LEU A 561 -1.47 11.84 -16.60
C LEU A 561 -1.08 13.25 -16.16
N ASN A 562 -0.13 13.39 -15.24
CA ASN A 562 0.37 14.69 -14.79
C ASN A 562 1.08 15.45 -15.92
N GLN A 563 1.84 14.77 -16.78
CA GLN A 563 2.46 15.40 -17.96
C GLN A 563 1.41 15.88 -18.97
N LEU A 564 0.35 15.10 -19.19
CA LEU A 564 -0.74 15.45 -20.12
C LEU A 564 -1.55 16.67 -19.67
N ARG A 565 -1.63 16.91 -18.36
CA ARG A 565 -2.32 18.04 -17.76
C ARG A 565 -1.53 19.35 -17.79
N ARG A 566 -0.25 19.34 -18.21
CA ARG A 566 0.54 20.57 -18.32
C ARG A 566 0.07 21.41 -19.52
N PRO A 567 -0.02 22.75 -19.36
CA PRO A 567 -0.48 23.64 -20.42
C PRO A 567 0.47 23.62 -21.63
N ASP A 568 -0.10 23.81 -22.81
CA ASP A 568 0.65 23.90 -24.06
C ASP A 568 1.60 25.09 -24.08
N GLY A 569 2.86 24.84 -24.46
CA GLY A 569 3.90 25.87 -24.56
C GLY A 569 4.59 26.25 -23.25
N GLY A 570 4.24 25.64 -22.12
CA GLY A 570 4.94 25.81 -20.83
C GLY A 570 6.23 24.96 -20.72
N PRO A 571 7.07 25.21 -19.69
CA PRO A 571 8.24 24.37 -19.39
C PRO A 571 7.84 22.90 -19.21
N GLY A 572 8.43 22.00 -20.01
CA GLY A 572 8.11 20.58 -19.98
C GLY A 572 6.78 20.19 -20.66
N ALA A 573 6.17 21.08 -21.44
CA ALA A 573 5.02 20.75 -22.28
C ALA A 573 5.39 19.69 -23.34
N LEU A 574 4.47 18.76 -23.58
CA LEU A 574 4.66 17.70 -24.57
C LEU A 574 4.42 18.24 -25.98
N THR A 575 5.25 17.82 -26.94
CA THR A 575 4.94 18.02 -28.36
C THR A 575 3.65 17.27 -28.73
N PRO A 576 2.90 17.69 -29.77
CA PRO A 576 1.68 16.98 -30.20
C PRO A 576 1.92 15.48 -30.47
N GLY A 577 3.03 15.13 -31.11
CA GLY A 577 3.40 13.74 -31.38
C GLY A 577 3.71 12.95 -30.09
N THR A 578 4.43 13.57 -29.15
CA THR A 578 4.71 12.93 -27.85
C THR A 578 3.44 12.77 -27.01
N ARG A 579 2.56 13.77 -27.02
CA ARG A 579 1.26 13.72 -26.32
C ARG A 579 0.40 12.56 -26.82
N ALA A 580 0.29 12.40 -28.14
CA ALA A 580 -0.44 11.27 -28.73
C ALA A 580 0.14 9.92 -28.28
N ALA A 581 1.47 9.77 -28.32
CA ALA A 581 2.13 8.55 -27.87
C ALA A 581 1.91 8.25 -26.37
N VAL A 582 1.84 9.28 -25.52
CA VAL A 582 1.52 9.11 -24.09
C VAL A 582 0.07 8.64 -23.92
N PHE A 583 -0.90 9.24 -24.62
CA PHE A 583 -2.29 8.77 -24.59
C PHE A 583 -2.41 7.32 -25.07
N ASP A 584 -1.77 6.95 -26.18
CA ASP A 584 -1.81 5.59 -26.71
C ASP A 584 -1.28 4.56 -25.71
N ARG A 585 -0.15 4.85 -25.07
CA ARG A 585 0.42 3.97 -24.04
C ARG A 585 -0.53 3.79 -22.85
N ILE A 586 -1.14 4.88 -22.37
CA ILE A 586 -2.06 4.83 -21.22
C ILE A 586 -3.33 4.06 -21.59
N ARG A 587 -3.83 4.21 -22.83
CA ARG A 587 -4.96 3.46 -23.37
C ARG A 587 -4.65 1.96 -23.45
N GLU A 588 -3.49 1.60 -23.98
CA GLU A 588 -3.06 0.20 -24.10
C GLU A 588 -2.93 -0.48 -22.73
N ASP A 589 -2.42 0.23 -21.73
CA ASP A 589 -2.36 -0.26 -20.35
C ASP A 589 -3.76 -0.53 -19.77
N LEU A 590 -4.73 0.38 -20.00
CA LEU A 590 -6.13 0.16 -19.59
C LEU A 590 -6.70 -1.10 -20.24
N SER A 591 -6.60 -1.23 -21.56
CA SER A 591 -7.12 -2.38 -22.29
C SER A 591 -6.41 -3.68 -21.86
N ALA A 592 -5.11 -3.64 -21.61
CA ALA A 592 -4.35 -4.81 -21.13
C ALA A 592 -4.81 -5.26 -19.74
N ARG A 593 -5.01 -4.32 -18.80
CA ARG A 593 -5.51 -4.61 -17.44
C ARG A 593 -6.94 -5.15 -17.47
N ALA A 594 -7.81 -4.54 -18.28
CA ALA A 594 -9.17 -5.01 -18.47
C ALA A 594 -9.19 -6.46 -18.98
N ARG A 595 -8.43 -6.77 -20.05
CA ARG A 595 -8.32 -8.14 -20.59
C ARG A 595 -7.79 -9.13 -19.56
N LYS A 596 -6.76 -8.74 -18.79
CA LYS A 596 -6.19 -9.59 -17.74
C LYS A 596 -7.23 -9.94 -16.67
N LEU A 597 -8.01 -8.95 -16.23
CA LEU A 597 -9.03 -9.14 -15.22
C LEU A 597 -10.20 -10.00 -15.74
N LEU A 598 -10.63 -9.78 -16.98
CA LEU A 598 -11.63 -10.63 -17.65
C LEU A 598 -11.14 -12.08 -17.76
N ALA A 599 -9.90 -12.30 -18.19
CA ALA A 599 -9.30 -13.63 -18.27
C ALA A 599 -9.23 -14.32 -16.89
N GLN A 600 -9.00 -13.56 -15.82
CA GLN A 600 -9.04 -14.11 -14.46
C GLN A 600 -10.46 -14.55 -14.06
N GLN A 601 -11.49 -13.77 -14.38
CA GLN A 601 -12.89 -14.14 -14.12
C GLN A 601 -13.32 -15.35 -14.96
N GLN A 602 -12.87 -15.43 -16.22
CA GLN A 602 -13.09 -16.61 -17.07
C GLN A 602 -12.39 -17.85 -16.50
N GLY A 603 -11.14 -17.71 -16.05
CA GLY A 603 -10.40 -18.80 -15.41
C GLY A 603 -11.13 -19.35 -14.18
N GLN A 604 -11.77 -18.49 -13.39
CA GLN A 604 -12.59 -18.95 -12.26
C GLN A 604 -13.80 -19.76 -12.71
N LEU A 605 -14.44 -19.43 -13.84
CA LEU A 605 -15.53 -20.25 -14.39
C LEU A 605 -15.03 -21.60 -14.89
N VAL A 606 -13.86 -21.63 -15.53
CA VAL A 606 -13.19 -22.87 -15.94
C VAL A 606 -12.88 -23.74 -14.73
N ASP A 607 -12.33 -23.16 -13.67
CA ASP A 607 -12.01 -23.88 -12.44
C ASP A 607 -13.26 -24.43 -11.73
N VAL A 608 -14.35 -23.66 -11.72
CA VAL A 608 -15.64 -24.11 -11.17
C VAL A 608 -16.20 -25.28 -11.98
N TYR A 609 -16.24 -25.17 -13.31
CA TYR A 609 -16.72 -26.25 -14.17
C TYR A 609 -15.84 -27.50 -14.06
N ARG A 610 -14.52 -27.30 -14.04
CA ARG A 610 -13.55 -28.37 -13.80
C ARG A 610 -13.76 -29.02 -12.45
N ALA A 611 -14.03 -28.25 -11.39
CA ALA A 611 -14.30 -28.83 -10.07
C ALA A 611 -15.53 -29.74 -10.11
N TRP A 612 -16.58 -29.39 -10.87
CA TRP A 612 -17.71 -30.29 -11.10
C TRP A 612 -17.32 -31.52 -11.91
N SER A 613 -16.50 -31.38 -12.95
CA SER A 613 -15.97 -32.50 -13.74
C SER A 613 -15.16 -33.47 -12.86
N ASP A 614 -14.19 -32.96 -12.10
CA ASP A 614 -13.34 -33.73 -11.19
C ASP A 614 -14.17 -34.43 -10.09
N GLN A 615 -15.27 -33.81 -9.65
CA GLN A 615 -16.15 -34.36 -8.62
C GLN A 615 -17.15 -35.38 -9.16
N TYR A 616 -17.82 -35.08 -10.27
CA TYR A 616 -19.01 -35.80 -10.72
C TYR A 616 -18.77 -36.66 -11.96
N MET A 617 -17.91 -36.29 -12.91
CA MET A 617 -17.80 -37.08 -14.16
C MET A 617 -17.17 -38.47 -13.99
N THR A 618 -16.44 -38.73 -12.91
CA THR A 618 -16.03 -40.11 -12.60
C THR A 618 -17.05 -40.74 -11.66
N SER A 619 -18.04 -41.46 -12.22
CA SER A 619 -19.05 -42.12 -11.40
C SER A 619 -18.43 -43.17 -10.47
N LEU A 620 -19.03 -43.35 -9.28
CA LEU A 620 -18.67 -44.44 -8.35
C LEU A 620 -18.77 -45.83 -9.01
N ALA A 621 -19.70 -46.00 -9.94
CA ALA A 621 -19.85 -47.23 -10.73
C ALA A 621 -18.65 -47.44 -11.68
N GLU A 622 -18.16 -46.39 -12.31
CA GLU A 622 -16.99 -46.46 -13.18
C GLU A 622 -15.70 -46.63 -12.38
N LEU A 623 -15.57 -46.01 -11.21
CA LEU A 623 -14.49 -46.29 -10.27
C LEU A 623 -14.52 -47.73 -9.78
N ALA A 624 -15.69 -48.27 -9.42
CA ALA A 624 -15.84 -49.67 -9.03
C ALA A 624 -15.52 -50.63 -10.18
N HIS A 625 -15.92 -50.29 -11.41
CA HIS A 625 -15.58 -51.07 -12.59
C HIS A 625 -14.07 -51.03 -12.89
N ARG A 626 -13.42 -49.86 -12.79
CA ARG A 626 -11.97 -49.70 -12.92
C ARG A 626 -11.22 -50.44 -11.81
N GLN A 627 -11.70 -50.39 -10.57
CA GLN A 627 -11.16 -51.15 -9.44
C GLN A 627 -11.27 -52.66 -9.69
N THR A 628 -12.43 -53.14 -10.12
CA THR A 628 -12.65 -54.56 -10.45
C THR A 628 -11.72 -55.02 -11.58
N LYS A 629 -11.59 -54.21 -12.64
CA LYS A 629 -10.69 -54.49 -13.77
C LYS A 629 -9.21 -54.48 -13.36
N ALA A 630 -8.80 -53.54 -12.51
CA ALA A 630 -7.45 -53.48 -11.97
C ALA A 630 -7.16 -54.68 -11.04
N SER A 631 -8.13 -55.06 -10.20
CA SER A 631 -8.06 -56.24 -9.34
C SER A 631 -7.90 -57.52 -10.16
N ASN A 632 -8.68 -57.67 -11.24
CA ASN A 632 -8.59 -58.83 -12.14
C ASN A 632 -7.23 -58.91 -12.84
N ARG A 633 -6.72 -57.79 -13.36
CA ARG A 633 -5.37 -57.74 -13.97
C ARG A 633 -4.27 -58.08 -12.98
N LEU A 634 -4.39 -57.62 -11.74
CA LEU A 634 -3.42 -57.93 -10.70
C LEU A 634 -3.49 -59.41 -10.29
N ALA A 635 -4.70 -59.98 -10.20
CA ALA A 635 -4.91 -61.39 -9.93
C ALA A 635 -4.32 -62.29 -11.03
N GLU A 636 -4.55 -61.97 -12.32
CA GLU A 636 -3.93 -62.67 -13.46
C GLU A 636 -2.40 -62.62 -13.37
N ARG A 637 -1.84 -61.44 -13.12
CA ARG A 637 -0.38 -61.25 -13.06
C ARG A 637 0.26 -61.96 -11.86
N LEU A 638 -0.45 -62.05 -10.74
CA LEU A 638 0.00 -62.82 -9.58
C LEU A 638 -0.06 -64.32 -9.83
N HIS A 639 -1.09 -64.79 -10.55
CA HIS A 639 -1.19 -66.18 -10.98
C HIS A 639 -0.03 -66.58 -11.91
N ASP A 640 0.30 -65.74 -12.89
CA ASP A 640 1.46 -65.95 -13.78
C ASP A 640 2.79 -66.00 -13.02
N LEU A 641 2.88 -65.33 -11.86
CA LEU A 641 4.04 -65.32 -10.97
C LEU A 641 4.01 -66.45 -9.92
N GLY A 642 3.00 -67.33 -9.95
CA GLY A 642 2.87 -68.47 -9.03
C GLY A 642 2.26 -68.14 -7.66
N TYR A 643 1.63 -66.98 -7.51
CA TYR A 643 0.96 -66.55 -6.27
C TYR A 643 -0.56 -66.67 -6.41
N GLU A 644 -1.24 -67.18 -5.37
CA GLU A 644 -2.70 -67.22 -5.34
C GLU A 644 -3.29 -65.89 -4.84
N TRP A 645 -4.29 -65.38 -5.56
CA TRP A 645 -5.04 -64.20 -5.14
C TRP A 645 -5.93 -64.52 -3.92
N PRO A 646 -5.90 -63.73 -2.83
CA PRO A 646 -6.73 -63.99 -1.67
C PRO A 646 -8.21 -63.90 -2.07
N ARG A 647 -8.94 -65.01 -1.95
CA ARG A 647 -10.40 -65.00 -2.02
C ARG A 647 -10.94 -64.45 -0.69
N GLY A 648 -11.22 -63.15 -0.62
CA GLY A 648 -12.08 -62.60 0.45
C GLY A 648 -13.52 -63.07 0.23
N GLY A 649 -14.34 -63.41 1.24
CA GLY A 649 -14.38 -62.86 2.59
C GLY A 649 -15.51 -61.85 2.66
#